data_AF-A0A951WVE0-F1
#
_entry.id   AF-A0A951WVE0-F1
#
_cell.length_a   1.000
_cell.length_b   1.000
_cell.length_c   1.000
_cell.angle_alpha   90.00
_cell.angle_beta   90.00
_cell.angle_gamma   90.00
#
_symmetry.space_group_name_H-M   'P 1'
#
loop_
_entity.id
_entity.type
_entity.pdbx_description
1 polymer ?
#
loop_
_entity_poly.entity_id
_entity_poly.type
_entity_poly.pdbx_seq_one_letter_code
_entity_poly.pdbx_strand_id
1 'polypeptide(L)'
;MIHFLVRVLVNSIAAAVAMNIVPGLRLAPALADPIAILSAYVGMGLVFGILHSFLRPTILVLTGRFYIWSMGLLALATDTFIFLLLSYIVPAVWQIGEARLLSAVVGAMTMGVVVIVLEAVTGLDSPQVLKGRRSPFYWRWLGMLPTGRRNRMVESLRTQQMINTIQRYVVDILVGVSPVGGLRRSIQRIMFRGSSTLISGTPAVKLRLMLQELGPTFIKFGQIVGSRSEILPVDVSTELAKLQDAASPFLFQEVEQAVRREFGKPVEDVFAAFEPTPLAAASTAQVHAARLFSGDEVVVKVRRPNIEVTVKGDLNVMQDVLDIVERRIPWSRRFGISALFHEFAENVLTELDFTNEAYNANLLRHNMQRFPSVHVPLIYDAFSTTRVLTQERVSGVKISDVAAIEAKGLHREELGIAFFRALLHQVFLDGFFHADPHPGNIWIELETGRVIFLDMGLMGYLSLQDRFAMGGLIWALHDQDASSVTRVVARICESAIAIDTGALKRDIERLINRNLVFATAPSSLTVLMSDLINLLVRHNLHLRKEFTLAVKAIGQGESVMRTLMGDQPIEYILNVTYTQLIELIRTHLTIEDLLSGVGKPLSREFVGRFIAVQSSMTALLDQFENGKLALQLSKDDLDQRIGHFRTMLDSRIRWIVISILLLGLLLGSTLILSMPIDTIQGDSERVAVRVAAEIGFVFAAGFSIVILLLQVWRFDRRA
;
A
#
# COMPACT_ATOMS: atom_id res chain seq x y z
N MET A 1 14.13 17.89 -28.67
CA MET A 1 13.73 19.14 -29.37
C MET A 1 12.22 19.37 -29.33
N ILE A 2 11.38 18.46 -29.86
CA ILE A 2 9.91 18.63 -29.88
C ILE A 2 9.31 18.83 -28.47
N HIS A 3 9.72 18.02 -27.49
CA HIS A 3 9.26 18.17 -26.09
C HIS A 3 9.55 19.56 -25.49
N PHE A 4 10.72 20.14 -25.79
CA PHE A 4 11.10 21.48 -25.34
C PHE A 4 10.24 22.56 -26.01
N LEU A 5 10.02 22.45 -27.32
CA LEU A 5 9.18 23.40 -28.06
C LEU A 5 7.73 23.40 -27.56
N VAL A 6 7.16 22.22 -27.29
CA VAL A 6 5.79 22.13 -26.74
C VAL A 6 5.71 22.71 -25.33
N ARG A 7 6.73 22.51 -24.49
CA ARG A 7 6.79 23.13 -23.16
C ARG A 7 6.87 24.65 -23.21
N VAL A 8 7.69 25.20 -24.11
CA VAL A 8 7.76 26.65 -24.34
C VAL A 8 6.40 27.17 -24.81
N LEU A 9 5.74 26.46 -25.74
CA LEU A 9 4.41 26.83 -26.21
C LEU A 9 3.36 26.84 -25.09
N VAL A 10 3.33 25.82 -24.23
CA VAL A 10 2.42 25.75 -23.08
C VAL A 10 2.63 26.92 -22.14
N ASN A 11 3.88 27.22 -21.77
CA ASN A 11 4.19 28.35 -20.92
C ASN A 11 3.83 29.69 -21.58
N SER A 12 3.99 29.80 -22.90
CA SER A 12 3.66 31.00 -23.67
C SER A 12 2.14 31.25 -23.71
N ILE A 13 1.34 30.19 -23.90
CA ILE A 13 -0.12 30.27 -23.84
C ILE A 13 -0.57 30.62 -22.42
N ALA A 14 0.02 30.00 -21.40
CA ALA A 14 -0.31 30.32 -20.01
C ALA A 14 0.02 31.77 -19.65
N ALA A 15 1.16 32.28 -20.11
CA ALA A 15 1.52 33.69 -19.96
C ALA A 15 0.53 34.61 -20.68
N ALA A 16 0.13 34.27 -21.92
CA ALA A 16 -0.87 35.02 -22.66
C ALA A 16 -2.23 35.05 -21.93
N VAL A 17 -2.70 33.91 -21.43
CA VAL A 17 -3.96 33.84 -20.68
C VAL A 17 -3.88 34.67 -19.40
N ALA A 18 -2.80 34.55 -18.62
CA ALA A 18 -2.62 35.35 -17.40
C ALA A 18 -2.59 36.85 -17.70
N MET A 19 -1.88 37.29 -18.75
CA MET A 19 -1.77 38.70 -19.13
C MET A 19 -3.09 39.31 -19.66
N ASN A 20 -3.99 38.50 -20.22
CA ASN A 20 -5.27 39.00 -20.75
C ASN A 20 -6.41 38.94 -19.75
N ILE A 21 -6.33 38.03 -18.76
CA ILE A 21 -7.41 37.83 -17.78
C ILE A 21 -7.15 38.63 -16.50
N VAL A 22 -5.89 38.76 -16.07
CA VAL A 22 -5.58 39.33 -14.75
C VAL A 22 -5.51 40.85 -14.80
N PRO A 23 -6.36 41.57 -14.04
CA PRO A 23 -6.33 43.02 -14.00
C PRO A 23 -4.99 43.56 -13.48
N GLY A 24 -4.46 44.57 -14.17
CA GLY A 24 -3.19 45.21 -13.83
C GLY A 24 -1.96 44.51 -14.41
N LEU A 25 -2.11 43.41 -15.14
CA LEU A 25 -1.07 42.85 -16.00
C LEU A 25 -1.33 43.29 -17.44
N ARG A 26 -0.37 43.97 -18.05
CA ARG A 26 -0.46 44.38 -19.45
C ARG A 26 0.89 44.22 -20.14
N LEU A 27 0.83 43.85 -21.42
CA LEU A 27 1.95 44.05 -22.33
C LEU A 27 2.23 45.55 -22.45
N ALA A 28 3.50 45.91 -22.61
CA ALA A 28 3.87 47.30 -22.82
C ALA A 28 3.14 47.86 -24.06
N PRO A 29 2.55 49.07 -23.97
CA PRO A 29 1.74 49.67 -25.03
C PRO A 29 2.52 49.94 -26.34
N ALA A 30 3.86 49.86 -26.31
CA ALA A 30 4.73 49.98 -27.47
C ALA A 30 4.69 48.76 -28.42
N LEU A 31 4.09 47.64 -28.00
CA LEU A 31 3.97 46.42 -28.81
C LEU A 31 2.66 46.46 -29.61
N ALA A 32 2.64 47.23 -30.71
CA ALA A 32 1.47 47.35 -31.59
C ALA A 32 1.40 46.28 -32.70
N ASP A 33 2.54 45.66 -33.04
CA ASP A 33 2.63 44.63 -34.08
C ASP A 33 2.24 43.24 -33.52
N PRO A 34 1.31 42.50 -34.17
CA PRO A 34 0.99 41.12 -33.83
C PRO A 34 2.21 40.19 -33.68
N ILE A 35 3.26 40.39 -34.48
CA ILE A 35 4.50 39.58 -34.41
C ILE A 35 5.29 39.93 -33.14
N ALA A 36 5.34 41.21 -32.78
CA ALA A 36 5.99 41.67 -31.56
C ALA A 36 5.25 41.16 -30.30
N ILE A 37 3.92 41.13 -30.33
CA ILE A 37 3.09 40.54 -29.26
C ILE A 37 3.35 39.04 -29.11
N LEU A 38 3.38 38.30 -30.23
CA LEU A 38 3.61 36.85 -30.20
C LEU A 38 5.03 36.52 -29.70
N SER A 39 6.04 37.23 -30.20
CA SER A 39 7.44 37.05 -29.77
C SER A 39 7.65 37.38 -28.29
N ALA A 40 6.92 38.38 -27.77
CA ALA A 40 6.89 38.70 -26.35
C ALA A 40 6.35 37.51 -25.51
N TYR A 41 5.22 36.91 -25.90
CA TYR A 41 4.69 35.74 -25.18
C TYR A 41 5.61 34.53 -25.25
N VAL A 42 6.25 34.27 -26.39
CA VAL A 42 7.22 33.18 -26.55
C VAL A 42 8.46 33.40 -25.70
N GLY A 43 9.01 34.61 -25.71
CA GLY A 43 10.13 35.00 -24.85
C GLY A 43 9.79 34.84 -23.37
N MET A 44 8.59 35.26 -22.96
CA MET A 44 8.10 35.08 -21.59
C MET A 44 7.99 33.60 -21.21
N GLY A 45 7.37 32.77 -22.05
CA GLY A 45 7.23 31.34 -21.80
C GLY A 45 8.58 30.62 -21.68
N LEU A 46 9.60 31.09 -22.42
CA LEU A 46 10.96 30.57 -22.38
C LEU A 46 11.69 30.97 -21.09
N VAL A 47 11.69 32.26 -20.70
CA VAL A 47 12.35 32.72 -19.47
C VAL A 47 11.67 32.14 -18.23
N PHE A 48 10.33 32.12 -18.19
CA PHE A 48 9.58 31.47 -17.12
C PHE A 48 9.94 29.98 -17.02
N GLY A 49 10.00 29.27 -18.15
CA GLY A 49 10.38 27.87 -18.19
C GLY A 49 11.78 27.62 -17.63
N ILE A 50 12.76 28.45 -17.99
CA ILE A 50 14.14 28.36 -17.50
C ILE A 50 14.19 28.60 -15.99
N LEU A 51 13.63 29.72 -15.52
CA LEU A 51 13.61 30.06 -14.10
C LEU A 51 12.94 28.97 -13.26
N HIS A 52 11.77 28.52 -13.70
CA HIS A 52 11.02 27.45 -13.01
C HIS A 52 11.80 26.12 -12.99
N SER A 53 12.55 25.80 -14.04
CA SER A 53 13.42 24.61 -14.08
C SER A 53 14.60 24.64 -13.11
N PHE A 54 15.08 25.82 -12.70
CA PHE A 54 16.19 25.96 -11.75
C PHE A 54 15.71 26.23 -10.31
N LEU A 55 14.80 27.19 -10.12
CA LEU A 55 14.36 27.64 -8.79
C LEU A 55 13.55 26.58 -8.05
N ARG A 56 12.65 25.88 -8.74
CA ARG A 56 11.75 24.93 -8.10
C ARG A 56 12.50 23.74 -7.47
N PRO A 57 13.46 23.06 -8.14
CA PRO A 57 14.29 22.04 -7.50
C PRO A 57 15.06 22.56 -6.27
N THR A 58 15.64 23.77 -6.35
CA THR A 58 16.41 24.37 -5.24
C THR A 58 15.54 24.67 -4.03
N ILE A 59 14.37 25.26 -4.24
CA ILE A 59 13.41 25.54 -3.17
C ILE A 59 12.94 24.22 -2.55
N LEU A 60 12.71 23.18 -3.35
CA LEU A 60 12.27 21.88 -2.85
C LEU A 60 13.33 21.16 -2.00
N VAL A 61 14.61 21.28 -2.35
CA VAL A 61 15.73 20.80 -1.53
C VAL A 61 15.73 21.47 -0.15
N LEU A 62 15.45 22.78 -0.11
CA LEU A 62 15.52 23.59 1.11
C LEU A 62 14.27 23.50 1.99
N THR A 63 13.09 23.40 1.38
CA THR A 63 11.78 23.51 2.06
C THR A 63 11.12 22.16 2.30
N GLY A 64 11.54 21.10 1.60
CA GLY A 64 11.17 19.72 1.85
C GLY A 64 9.68 19.48 2.15
N ARG A 65 9.38 18.88 3.32
CA ARG A 65 8.01 18.58 3.79
C ARG A 65 7.08 19.80 3.86
N PHE A 66 7.62 21.01 4.02
CA PHE A 66 6.81 22.23 4.07
C PHE A 66 6.11 22.52 2.74
N TYR A 67 6.74 22.17 1.61
CA TYR A 67 6.10 22.30 0.29
C TYR A 67 4.79 21.51 0.20
N ILE A 68 4.76 20.32 0.79
CA ILE A 68 3.62 19.40 0.78
C ILE A 68 2.52 19.89 1.74
N TRP A 69 2.92 20.29 2.95
CA TRP A 69 2.01 20.81 3.97
C TRP A 69 1.39 22.15 3.57
N SER A 70 2.08 22.95 2.76
CA SER A 70 1.60 24.25 2.30
C SER A 70 0.37 24.16 1.37
N MET A 71 -0.07 22.96 0.95
CA MET A 71 -1.20 22.77 0.03
C MET A 71 -1.09 23.61 -1.25
N GLY A 72 0.15 23.79 -1.74
CA GLY A 72 0.44 24.61 -2.92
C GLY A 72 0.69 26.09 -2.62
N LEU A 73 0.59 26.55 -1.37
CA LEU A 73 0.90 27.94 -0.99
C LEU A 73 2.38 28.27 -1.18
N LEU A 74 3.29 27.33 -0.89
CA LEU A 74 4.72 27.52 -1.17
C LEU A 74 5.01 27.51 -2.68
N ALA A 75 4.28 26.68 -3.44
CA ALA A 75 4.35 26.69 -4.89
C ALA A 75 3.87 28.04 -5.44
N LEU A 76 2.73 28.55 -4.94
CA LEU A 76 2.20 29.87 -5.29
C LEU A 76 3.17 30.99 -4.89
N ALA A 77 3.81 30.93 -3.72
CA ALA A 77 4.81 31.91 -3.30
C ALA A 77 6.05 31.88 -4.21
N THR A 78 6.47 30.67 -4.61
CA THR A 78 7.58 30.47 -5.57
C THR A 78 7.22 31.02 -6.94
N ASP A 79 6.04 30.70 -7.44
CA ASP A 79 5.55 31.17 -8.74
C ASP A 79 5.38 32.68 -8.72
N THR A 80 4.83 33.24 -7.63
CA THR A 80 4.74 34.70 -7.42
C THR A 80 6.12 35.35 -7.41
N PHE A 81 7.10 34.73 -6.75
CA PHE A 81 8.48 35.22 -6.74
C PHE A 81 9.10 35.17 -8.15
N ILE A 82 8.94 34.06 -8.88
CA ILE A 82 9.39 33.93 -10.28
C ILE A 82 8.73 34.99 -11.16
N PHE A 83 7.44 35.24 -10.95
CA PHE A 83 6.64 36.22 -11.69
C PHE A 83 7.08 37.66 -11.41
N LEU A 84 7.36 38.00 -10.15
CA LEU A 84 7.95 39.28 -9.77
C LEU A 84 9.36 39.43 -10.34
N LEU A 85 10.17 38.37 -10.29
CA LEU A 85 11.52 38.37 -10.85
C LEU A 85 11.50 38.58 -12.37
N LEU A 86 10.56 37.94 -13.09
CA LEU A 86 10.33 38.16 -14.51
C LEU A 86 9.99 39.61 -14.84
N SER A 87 9.13 40.24 -14.03
CA SER A 87 8.79 41.66 -14.19
C SER A 87 9.99 42.59 -14.00
N TYR A 88 10.95 42.18 -13.17
CA TYR A 88 12.19 42.92 -12.95
C TYR A 88 13.22 42.70 -14.05
N ILE A 89 13.34 41.47 -14.57
CA ILE A 89 14.31 41.12 -15.61
C ILE A 89 13.88 41.64 -16.99
N VAL A 90 12.57 41.68 -17.27
CA VAL A 90 12.02 42.10 -18.59
C VAL A 90 10.99 43.22 -18.44
N PRO A 91 11.35 44.39 -17.86
CA PRO A 91 10.41 45.47 -17.58
C PRO A 91 9.85 46.13 -18.84
N ALA A 92 10.57 46.03 -19.97
CA ALA A 92 10.14 46.56 -21.26
C ALA A 92 8.94 45.81 -21.87
N VAL A 93 8.66 44.59 -21.39
CA VAL A 93 7.58 43.73 -21.89
C VAL A 93 6.51 43.51 -20.82
N TRP A 94 6.90 43.56 -19.54
CA TRP A 94 6.06 43.19 -18.40
C TRP A 94 5.73 44.40 -17.52
N GLN A 95 4.52 44.97 -17.66
CA GLN A 95 4.05 46.04 -16.77
C GLN A 95 3.08 45.48 -15.73
N ILE A 96 3.43 45.64 -14.45
CA ILE A 96 2.53 45.38 -13.32
C ILE A 96 1.99 46.71 -12.83
N GLY A 97 0.67 46.84 -12.76
CA GLY A 97 -0.04 48.01 -12.25
C GLY A 97 0.28 48.34 -10.78
N GLU A 98 -0.34 49.39 -10.26
CA GLU A 98 -0.02 49.97 -8.93
C GLU A 98 -0.12 48.96 -7.78
N ALA A 99 -1.03 47.98 -7.85
CA ALA A 99 -1.16 46.88 -6.91
C ALA A 99 -0.19 45.70 -7.21
N ARG A 100 1.12 45.98 -7.25
CA ARG A 100 2.16 45.05 -7.76
C ARG A 100 2.10 43.63 -7.19
N LEU A 101 1.89 43.50 -5.89
CA LEU A 101 1.88 42.19 -5.23
C LEU A 101 0.60 41.39 -5.54
N LEU A 102 -0.57 42.05 -5.53
CA LEU A 102 -1.85 41.39 -5.79
C LEU A 102 -1.93 40.89 -7.23
N SER A 103 -1.61 41.74 -8.20
CA SER A 103 -1.58 41.34 -9.63
C SER A 103 -0.54 40.26 -9.90
N ALA A 104 0.60 40.25 -9.18
CA ALA A 104 1.58 39.18 -9.30
C ALA A 104 1.11 37.85 -8.71
N VAL A 105 0.45 37.85 -7.54
CA VAL A 105 -0.09 36.63 -6.91
C VAL A 105 -1.21 36.02 -7.76
N VAL A 106 -2.16 36.85 -8.21
CA VAL A 106 -3.25 36.39 -9.06
C VAL A 106 -2.72 35.93 -10.42
N GLY A 107 -1.78 36.67 -11.01
CA GLY A 107 -1.07 36.30 -12.23
C GLY A 107 -0.38 34.95 -12.14
N ALA A 108 0.41 34.73 -11.07
CA ALA A 108 1.08 33.47 -10.81
C ALA A 108 0.09 32.31 -10.59
N MET A 109 -1.00 32.54 -9.86
CA MET A 109 -2.06 31.55 -9.66
C MET A 109 -2.74 31.16 -10.98
N THR A 110 -3.15 32.14 -11.78
CA THR A 110 -3.78 31.91 -13.08
C THR A 110 -2.83 31.19 -14.02
N MET A 111 -1.58 31.65 -14.13
CA MET A 111 -0.56 31.02 -14.96
C MET A 111 -0.32 29.57 -14.51
N GLY A 112 -0.17 29.32 -13.21
CA GLY A 112 0.01 27.98 -12.65
C GLY A 112 -1.15 27.04 -12.98
N VAL A 113 -2.40 27.47 -12.80
CA VAL A 113 -3.58 26.66 -13.15
C VAL A 113 -3.61 26.35 -14.64
N VAL A 114 -3.34 27.33 -15.51
CA VAL A 114 -3.37 27.14 -16.96
C VAL A 114 -2.24 26.21 -17.41
N VAL A 115 -1.04 26.33 -16.84
CA VAL A 115 0.07 25.40 -17.11
C VAL A 115 -0.32 23.98 -16.72
N ILE A 116 -0.87 23.76 -15.52
CA ILE A 116 -1.30 22.41 -15.07
C ILE A 116 -2.32 21.81 -16.05
N VAL A 117 -3.32 22.59 -16.46
CA VAL A 117 -4.35 22.12 -17.40
C VAL A 117 -3.74 21.82 -18.77
N LEU A 118 -2.92 22.72 -19.31
CA LEU A 118 -2.30 22.53 -20.62
C LEU A 118 -1.30 21.38 -20.62
N GLU A 119 -0.50 21.19 -19.56
CA GLU A 119 0.40 20.05 -19.41
C GLU A 119 -0.39 18.73 -19.36
N ALA A 120 -1.48 18.70 -18.61
CA ALA A 120 -2.37 17.54 -18.51
C ALA A 120 -3.06 17.20 -19.84
N VAL A 121 -3.46 18.21 -20.62
CA VAL A 121 -4.10 18.02 -21.94
C VAL A 121 -3.08 17.63 -23.02
N THR A 122 -1.90 18.26 -23.02
CA THR A 122 -0.84 17.96 -24.00
C THR A 122 -0.14 16.63 -23.71
N GLY A 123 -0.16 16.18 -22.46
CA GLY A 123 0.54 14.98 -22.01
C GLY A 123 2.05 15.21 -21.83
N LEU A 124 2.48 16.45 -21.58
CA LEU A 124 3.88 16.75 -21.21
C LEU A 124 4.28 16.09 -19.88
N ASP A 125 3.30 15.86 -19.02
CA ASP A 125 3.41 15.23 -17.70
C ASP A 125 3.36 13.69 -17.76
N SER A 126 3.23 13.10 -18.94
CA SER A 126 2.95 11.67 -19.07
C SER A 126 4.09 10.80 -18.54
N PRO A 127 3.75 9.71 -17.81
CA PRO A 127 4.75 8.75 -17.38
C PRO A 127 5.38 8.03 -18.58
N GLN A 128 6.67 7.74 -18.50
CA GLN A 128 7.45 7.11 -19.56
C GLN A 128 8.03 5.77 -19.10
N VAL A 129 8.06 4.77 -19.99
CA VAL A 129 8.70 3.47 -19.76
C VAL A 129 10.21 3.66 -19.63
N LEU A 130 10.72 3.64 -18.40
CA LEU A 130 12.15 3.72 -18.10
C LEU A 130 12.84 2.40 -18.52
N LYS A 131 13.49 2.37 -19.70
CA LYS A 131 14.44 1.30 -20.03
C LYS A 131 15.73 1.50 -19.25
N GLY A 132 15.86 0.77 -18.15
CA GLY A 132 17.02 0.79 -17.25
C GLY A 132 16.89 1.83 -16.15
N ARG A 133 17.10 1.40 -14.90
CA ARG A 133 17.13 2.24 -13.70
C ARG A 133 18.24 3.29 -13.81
N ARG A 134 17.96 4.41 -14.48
CA ARG A 134 18.72 5.64 -14.23
C ARG A 134 18.08 6.30 -13.02
N SER A 135 18.65 5.99 -11.86
CA SER A 135 18.47 6.83 -10.68
C SER A 135 18.73 8.28 -11.11
N PRO A 136 17.78 9.21 -10.90
CA PRO A 136 17.98 10.61 -11.27
C PRO A 136 19.35 11.13 -10.80
N PHE A 137 20.02 11.94 -11.62
CA PHE A 137 21.41 12.39 -11.43
C PHE A 137 21.75 12.85 -9.99
N TYR A 138 20.79 13.46 -9.28
CA TYR A 138 20.95 13.91 -7.91
C TYR A 138 21.17 12.78 -6.89
N TRP A 139 20.68 11.56 -7.12
CA TRP A 139 20.90 10.43 -6.21
C TRP A 139 22.36 9.96 -6.17
N ARG A 140 23.11 10.10 -7.27
CA ARG A 140 24.57 9.84 -7.28
C ARG A 140 25.31 10.83 -6.38
N TRP A 141 24.84 12.08 -6.33
CA TRP A 141 25.39 13.13 -5.48
C TRP A 141 24.96 12.97 -4.00
N LEU A 142 23.70 12.61 -3.75
CA LEU A 142 23.17 12.39 -2.40
C LEU A 142 23.78 11.16 -1.72
N GLY A 143 24.13 10.13 -2.49
CA GLY A 143 24.88 8.96 -1.99
C GLY A 143 26.32 9.26 -1.57
N MET A 144 26.88 10.41 -1.99
CA MET A 144 28.21 10.88 -1.57
C MET A 144 28.18 11.69 -0.27
N LEU A 145 27.00 12.05 0.26
CA LEU A 145 26.89 12.77 1.53
C LEU A 145 27.05 11.80 2.71
N PRO A 146 27.80 12.17 3.78
CA PRO A 146 28.04 11.28 4.92
C PRO A 146 26.71 10.84 5.55
N THR A 147 26.44 9.54 5.49
CA THR A 147 25.22 8.91 6.03
C THR A 147 25.41 8.54 7.49
N GLY A 148 25.57 9.56 8.34
CA GLY A 148 25.37 9.45 9.79
C GLY A 148 24.05 10.11 10.19
N ARG A 149 23.22 9.41 10.99
CA ARG A 149 21.94 9.85 11.58
C ARG A 149 21.04 10.74 10.69
N ARG A 150 20.02 10.13 10.08
CA ARG A 150 18.78 10.76 9.55
C ARG A 150 18.99 12.07 8.75
N ASN A 151 19.27 11.95 7.46
CA ASN A 151 19.43 13.10 6.57
C ASN A 151 18.06 13.59 6.06
N ARG A 152 17.50 14.63 6.71
CA ARG A 152 16.19 15.24 6.38
C ARG A 152 16.07 15.73 4.94
N MET A 153 17.19 16.08 4.29
CA MET A 153 17.18 16.53 2.89
C MET A 153 16.93 15.35 1.94
N VAL A 154 17.54 14.19 2.20
CA VAL A 154 17.33 12.97 1.42
C VAL A 154 15.89 12.47 1.55
N GLU A 155 15.36 12.47 2.78
CA GLU A 155 13.96 12.11 3.05
C GLU A 155 12.99 13.03 2.27
N SER A 156 13.25 14.34 2.27
CA SER A 156 12.42 15.33 1.58
C SER A 156 12.43 15.17 0.06
N LEU A 157 13.60 14.93 -0.53
CA LEU A 157 13.74 14.69 -1.97
C LEU A 157 13.06 13.39 -2.40
N ARG A 158 13.15 12.33 -1.58
CA ARG A 158 12.44 11.08 -1.80
C ARG A 158 10.94 11.30 -1.81
N THR A 159 10.39 12.00 -0.81
CA THR A 159 8.96 12.31 -0.75
C THR A 159 8.48 13.07 -1.97
N GLN A 160 9.23 14.08 -2.40
CA GLN A 160 8.88 14.85 -3.58
C GLN A 160 8.90 14.01 -4.86
N GLN A 161 9.91 13.15 -5.03
CA GLN A 161 9.97 12.23 -6.17
C GLN A 161 8.73 11.34 -6.21
N MET A 162 8.34 10.78 -5.07
CA MET A 162 7.17 9.91 -4.98
C MET A 162 5.87 10.64 -5.34
N ILE A 163 5.64 11.83 -4.78
CA ILE A 163 4.46 12.65 -5.09
C ILE A 163 4.42 12.99 -6.57
N ASN A 164 5.54 13.42 -7.15
CA ASN A 164 5.62 13.73 -8.57
C ASN A 164 5.33 12.50 -9.44
N THR A 165 5.78 11.31 -9.03
CA THR A 165 5.42 10.07 -9.73
C THR A 165 3.92 9.79 -9.60
N ILE A 166 3.36 9.78 -8.39
CA ILE A 166 1.92 9.53 -8.18
C ILE A 166 1.08 10.52 -8.98
N GLN A 167 1.37 11.82 -8.90
CA GLN A 167 0.65 12.87 -9.64
C GLN A 167 0.66 12.62 -11.14
N ARG A 168 1.82 12.33 -11.74
CA ARG A 168 1.94 12.05 -13.18
C ARG A 168 1.04 10.89 -13.63
N TYR A 169 1.03 9.79 -12.88
CA TYR A 169 0.18 8.64 -13.20
C TYR A 169 -1.31 8.93 -12.95
N VAL A 170 -1.66 9.60 -11.85
CA VAL A 170 -3.06 9.95 -11.53
C VAL A 170 -3.64 10.88 -12.58
N VAL A 171 -2.91 11.93 -12.98
CA VAL A 171 -3.37 12.86 -14.03
C VAL A 171 -3.50 12.13 -15.37
N ASP A 172 -2.55 11.26 -15.73
CA ASP A 172 -2.61 10.48 -16.97
C ASP A 172 -3.77 9.46 -17.00
N ILE A 173 -4.17 8.91 -15.84
CA ILE A 173 -5.37 8.07 -15.70
C ILE A 173 -6.63 8.93 -15.83
N LEU A 174 -6.75 10.02 -15.06
CA LEU A 174 -7.94 10.88 -15.04
C LEU A 174 -8.22 11.52 -16.40
N VAL A 175 -7.20 12.11 -17.05
CA VAL A 175 -7.36 12.71 -18.38
C VAL A 175 -7.60 11.63 -19.43
N GLY A 176 -6.99 10.45 -19.28
CA GLY A 176 -7.19 9.32 -20.17
C GLY A 176 -8.64 8.82 -20.23
N VAL A 177 -9.36 8.88 -19.12
CA VAL A 177 -10.79 8.52 -19.02
C VAL A 177 -11.71 9.68 -19.42
N SER A 178 -11.21 10.92 -19.39
CA SER A 178 -11.98 12.10 -19.77
C SER A 178 -12.22 12.21 -21.29
N PRO A 179 -13.20 13.01 -21.74
CA PRO A 179 -13.41 13.30 -23.17
C PRO A 179 -12.17 13.88 -23.89
N VAL A 180 -11.26 14.51 -23.15
CA VAL A 180 -10.04 15.14 -23.69
C VAL A 180 -8.92 14.10 -23.91
N GLY A 181 -9.09 12.86 -23.45
CA GLY A 181 -8.09 11.79 -23.58
C GLY A 181 -7.74 11.42 -25.03
N GLY A 182 -8.67 11.64 -25.98
CA GLY A 182 -8.40 11.46 -27.41
C GLY A 182 -7.40 12.50 -27.96
N LEU A 183 -7.58 13.77 -27.58
CA LEU A 183 -6.69 14.87 -27.95
C LEU A 183 -5.30 14.67 -27.34
N ARG A 184 -5.23 14.32 -26.05
CA ARG A 184 -3.97 14.01 -25.35
C ARG A 184 -3.16 12.94 -26.08
N ARG A 185 -3.80 11.82 -26.45
CA ARG A 185 -3.14 10.72 -27.18
C ARG A 185 -2.64 11.11 -28.57
N SER A 186 -3.33 12.03 -29.25
CA SER A 186 -2.89 12.54 -30.54
C SER A 186 -1.65 13.43 -30.40
N ILE A 187 -1.63 14.33 -29.42
CA ILE A 187 -0.48 15.19 -29.13
C ILE A 187 0.72 14.34 -28.67
N GLN A 188 0.51 13.39 -27.77
CA GLN A 188 1.55 12.43 -27.32
C GLN A 188 2.15 11.67 -28.51
N ARG A 189 1.34 11.17 -29.44
CA ARG A 189 1.84 10.47 -30.65
C ARG A 189 2.74 11.35 -31.51
N ILE A 190 2.50 12.65 -31.56
CA ILE A 190 3.33 13.63 -32.30
C ILE A 190 4.60 13.93 -31.51
N MET A 191 4.50 14.17 -30.19
CA MET A 191 5.64 14.51 -29.33
C MET A 191 6.66 13.38 -29.19
N PHE A 192 6.17 12.14 -29.15
CA PHE A 192 6.96 10.94 -28.87
C PHE A 192 7.08 10.03 -30.12
N ARG A 193 6.93 10.58 -31.34
CA ARG A 193 7.07 9.83 -32.61
C ARG A 193 8.35 8.96 -32.60
N GLY A 194 8.19 7.66 -32.87
CA GLY A 194 9.30 6.71 -32.97
C GLY A 194 9.89 6.21 -31.64
N SER A 195 9.33 6.63 -30.49
CA SER A 195 9.76 6.14 -29.17
C SER A 195 8.71 5.20 -28.56
N SER A 196 9.13 4.00 -28.14
CA SER A 196 8.29 3.00 -27.43
C SER A 196 8.13 3.33 -25.94
N THR A 197 8.27 4.59 -25.56
CA THR A 197 8.34 5.05 -24.17
C THR A 197 7.00 5.44 -23.57
N LEU A 198 5.93 5.56 -24.36
CA LEU A 198 4.60 5.88 -23.83
C LEU A 198 3.96 4.64 -23.19
N ILE A 199 3.47 4.79 -21.97
CA ILE A 199 2.70 3.76 -21.29
C ILE A 199 1.29 3.71 -21.90
N SER A 200 1.10 2.84 -22.90
CA SER A 200 -0.22 2.49 -23.42
C SER A 200 -0.80 1.34 -22.61
N GLY A 201 -1.92 1.55 -21.93
CA GLY A 201 -2.59 0.50 -21.14
C GLY A 201 -3.81 1.00 -20.39
N THR A 202 -4.55 0.06 -19.79
CA THR A 202 -5.68 0.34 -18.90
C THR A 202 -5.19 1.05 -17.62
N PRO A 203 -6.09 1.67 -16.82
CA PRO A 203 -5.74 2.21 -15.51
C PRO A 203 -5.01 1.20 -14.61
N ALA A 204 -5.37 -0.09 -14.67
CA ALA A 204 -4.70 -1.17 -13.94
C ALA A 204 -3.22 -1.34 -14.35
N VAL A 205 -2.90 -1.30 -15.65
CA VAL A 205 -1.51 -1.36 -16.14
C VAL A 205 -0.70 -0.17 -15.63
N LYS A 206 -1.30 1.03 -15.68
CA LYS A 206 -0.66 2.26 -15.21
C LYS A 206 -0.41 2.22 -13.70
N LEU A 207 -1.34 1.69 -12.91
CA LEU A 207 -1.16 1.47 -11.48
C LEU A 207 0.01 0.53 -11.19
N ARG A 208 0.11 -0.61 -11.88
CA ARG A 208 1.25 -1.53 -11.75
C ARG A 208 2.58 -0.84 -12.03
N LEU A 209 2.69 -0.11 -13.15
CA LEU A 209 3.92 0.58 -13.54
C LEU A 209 4.26 1.72 -12.59
N MET A 210 3.26 2.43 -12.05
CA MET A 210 3.45 3.43 -11.01
C MET A 210 4.11 2.80 -9.76
N LEU A 211 3.58 1.68 -9.28
CA LEU A 211 4.15 0.98 -8.12
C LEU A 211 5.58 0.49 -8.40
N GLN A 212 5.87 0.02 -9.61
CA GLN A 212 7.23 -0.37 -10.03
C GLN A 212 8.20 0.82 -10.06
N GLU A 213 7.75 2.00 -10.54
CA GLU A 213 8.57 3.22 -10.59
C GLU A 213 8.80 3.82 -9.19
N LEU A 214 7.82 3.71 -8.30
CA LEU A 214 7.93 4.15 -6.90
C LEU A 214 8.94 3.32 -6.11
N GLY A 215 9.08 2.03 -6.43
CA GLY A 215 10.17 1.18 -5.95
C GLY A 215 9.72 0.04 -5.04
N PRO A 216 10.66 -0.66 -4.38
CA PRO A 216 10.40 -1.95 -3.72
C PRO A 216 9.29 -1.92 -2.66
N THR A 217 9.21 -0.86 -1.85
CA THR A 217 8.14 -0.69 -0.84
C THR A 217 6.74 -0.73 -1.49
N PHE A 218 6.58 -0.08 -2.63
CA PHE A 218 5.31 0.00 -3.37
C PHE A 218 5.02 -1.28 -4.15
N ILE A 219 6.05 -1.97 -4.63
CA ILE A 219 5.92 -3.31 -5.21
C ILE A 219 5.37 -4.27 -4.16
N LYS A 220 5.97 -4.31 -2.96
CA LYS A 220 5.48 -5.13 -1.84
C LYS A 220 4.06 -4.77 -1.43
N PHE A 221 3.76 -3.48 -1.30
CA PHE A 221 2.41 -3.02 -1.02
C PHE A 221 1.42 -3.51 -2.09
N GLY A 222 1.77 -3.36 -3.36
CA GLY A 222 0.97 -3.84 -4.48
C GLY A 222 0.77 -5.35 -4.50
N GLN A 223 1.78 -6.13 -4.10
CA GLN A 223 1.67 -7.59 -3.98
C GLN A 223 0.72 -7.99 -2.85
N ILE A 224 0.81 -7.35 -1.68
CA ILE A 224 -0.08 -7.63 -0.54
C ILE A 224 -1.51 -7.22 -0.87
N VAL A 225 -1.69 -6.02 -1.41
CA VAL A 225 -2.99 -5.53 -1.90
C VAL A 225 -3.54 -6.46 -2.98
N GLY A 226 -2.72 -6.85 -3.96
CA GLY A 226 -3.10 -7.78 -5.03
C GLY A 226 -3.41 -9.19 -4.54
N SER A 227 -2.84 -9.62 -3.41
CA SER A 227 -3.19 -10.89 -2.77
C SER A 227 -4.57 -10.87 -2.11
N ARG A 228 -5.08 -9.68 -1.75
CA ARG A 228 -6.46 -9.46 -1.29
C ARG A 228 -7.39 -9.21 -2.47
N SER A 229 -7.41 -10.16 -3.39
CA SER A 229 -8.20 -10.13 -4.63
C SER A 229 -9.70 -9.87 -4.38
N GLU A 230 -10.18 -10.20 -3.19
CA GLU A 230 -11.54 -9.99 -2.71
C GLU A 230 -11.97 -8.52 -2.60
N ILE A 231 -11.04 -7.58 -2.44
CA ILE A 231 -11.33 -6.14 -2.27
C ILE A 231 -11.16 -5.38 -3.60
N LEU A 232 -10.49 -5.98 -4.60
CA LEU A 232 -10.05 -5.29 -5.80
C LEU A 232 -10.81 -5.72 -7.05
N PRO A 233 -11.01 -4.79 -8.01
CA PRO A 233 -11.43 -5.16 -9.36
C PRO A 233 -10.49 -6.21 -9.99
N VAL A 234 -11.06 -7.16 -10.76
CA VAL A 234 -10.32 -8.29 -11.35
C VAL A 234 -9.17 -7.83 -12.26
N ASP A 235 -9.37 -6.75 -13.03
CA ASP A 235 -8.35 -6.17 -13.89
C ASP A 235 -7.16 -5.61 -13.10
N VAL A 236 -7.44 -4.96 -11.96
CA VAL A 236 -6.41 -4.48 -11.02
C VAL A 236 -5.66 -5.65 -10.39
N SER A 237 -6.37 -6.64 -9.85
CA SER A 237 -5.75 -7.82 -9.24
C SER A 237 -4.85 -8.57 -10.22
N THR A 238 -5.30 -8.74 -11.47
CA THR A 238 -4.55 -9.42 -12.53
C THR A 238 -3.26 -8.69 -12.88
N GLU A 239 -3.27 -7.35 -12.91
CA GLU A 239 -2.05 -6.58 -13.13
C GLU A 239 -1.13 -6.58 -11.90
N LEU A 240 -1.66 -6.42 -10.69
CA LEU A 240 -0.85 -6.45 -9.48
C LEU A 240 -0.15 -7.81 -9.27
N ALA A 241 -0.77 -8.91 -9.69
CA ALA A 241 -0.14 -10.25 -9.70
C ALA A 241 1.14 -10.34 -10.56
N LYS A 242 1.34 -9.41 -11.51
CA LYS A 242 2.56 -9.35 -12.35
C LYS A 242 3.71 -8.61 -11.68
N LEU A 243 3.51 -8.07 -10.47
CA LEU A 243 4.58 -7.45 -9.70
C LEU A 243 5.55 -8.54 -9.21
N GLN A 244 6.73 -8.61 -9.83
CA GLN A 244 7.82 -9.48 -9.40
C GLN A 244 8.87 -8.69 -8.64
N ASP A 245 9.43 -9.30 -7.60
CA ASP A 245 10.47 -8.71 -6.78
C ASP A 245 11.86 -9.05 -7.36
N ALA A 246 12.25 -8.36 -8.45
CA ALA A 246 13.57 -8.51 -9.03
C ALA A 246 14.53 -7.47 -8.43
N ALA A 247 15.24 -7.87 -7.37
CA ALA A 247 16.22 -7.02 -6.70
C ALA A 247 17.63 -7.30 -7.21
N SER A 248 18.30 -6.27 -7.75
CA SER A 248 19.73 -6.37 -8.04
C SER A 248 20.54 -6.49 -6.75
N PRO A 249 21.60 -7.33 -6.77
CA PRO A 249 22.61 -7.33 -5.72
C PRO A 249 23.14 -5.92 -5.42
N PHE A 250 23.33 -5.59 -4.14
CA PHE A 250 24.13 -4.44 -3.72
C PHE A 250 25.61 -4.84 -3.59
N LEU A 251 26.51 -3.86 -3.46
CA LEU A 251 27.95 -4.09 -3.54
C LEU A 251 28.45 -4.84 -2.30
N PHE A 252 29.41 -5.74 -2.48
CA PHE A 252 30.01 -6.50 -1.37
C PHE A 252 30.61 -5.59 -0.28
N GLN A 253 31.19 -4.44 -0.66
CA GLN A 253 31.68 -3.44 0.29
C GLN A 253 30.61 -2.95 1.28
N GLU A 254 29.35 -2.88 0.84
CA GLU A 254 28.26 -2.51 1.72
C GLU A 254 27.86 -3.65 2.66
N VAL A 255 28.02 -4.92 2.22
CA VAL A 255 27.87 -6.12 3.06
C VAL A 255 28.94 -6.10 4.16
N GLU A 256 30.21 -5.89 3.81
CA GLU A 256 31.32 -5.82 4.77
C GLU A 256 31.11 -4.71 5.80
N GLN A 257 30.66 -3.54 5.35
CA GLN A 257 30.34 -2.43 6.26
C GLN A 257 29.17 -2.76 7.18
N ALA A 258 28.14 -3.46 6.70
CA ALA A 258 27.02 -3.87 7.52
C ALA A 258 27.45 -4.86 8.62
N VAL A 259 28.19 -5.91 8.25
CA VAL A 259 28.74 -6.88 9.21
C VAL A 259 29.67 -6.18 10.21
N ARG A 260 30.57 -5.31 9.75
CA ARG A 260 31.47 -4.56 10.64
C ARG A 260 30.74 -3.67 11.63
N ARG A 261 29.63 -3.05 11.23
CA ARG A 261 28.82 -2.20 12.11
C ARG A 261 28.08 -3.02 13.17
N GLU A 262 27.59 -4.20 12.84
CA GLU A 262 26.85 -5.05 13.78
C GLU A 262 27.77 -5.78 14.77
N PHE A 263 28.91 -6.30 14.31
CA PHE A 263 29.81 -7.11 15.15
C PHE A 263 31.04 -6.35 15.68
N GLY A 264 31.26 -5.11 15.23
CA GLY A 264 32.43 -4.29 15.61
C GLY A 264 33.76 -4.80 15.07
N LYS A 265 33.74 -5.80 14.18
CA LYS A 265 34.91 -6.52 13.63
C LYS A 265 34.79 -6.68 12.11
N PRO A 266 35.91 -6.76 11.37
CA PRO A 266 35.88 -7.07 9.94
C PRO A 266 35.28 -8.48 9.69
N VAL A 267 34.78 -8.72 8.47
CA VAL A 267 34.05 -9.96 8.12
C VAL A 267 34.92 -11.20 8.36
N GLU A 268 36.21 -11.07 8.07
CA GLU A 268 37.23 -12.10 8.17
C GLU A 268 37.54 -12.50 9.63
N ASP A 269 37.22 -11.64 10.60
CA ASP A 269 37.36 -11.92 12.03
C ASP A 269 36.08 -12.53 12.63
N VAL A 270 34.96 -12.44 11.92
CA VAL A 270 33.67 -13.01 12.34
C VAL A 270 33.45 -14.39 11.72
N PHE A 271 33.79 -14.53 10.44
CA PHE A 271 33.63 -15.76 9.66
C PHE A 271 34.99 -16.24 9.14
N ALA A 272 35.26 -17.54 9.25
CA ALA A 272 36.48 -18.16 8.75
C ALA A 272 36.58 -18.13 7.21
N ALA A 273 35.44 -18.14 6.53
CA ALA A 273 35.34 -17.88 5.09
C ALA A 273 34.01 -17.18 4.80
N PHE A 274 33.98 -16.27 3.83
CA PHE A 274 32.77 -15.55 3.41
C PHE A 274 32.81 -15.35 1.90
N GLU A 275 31.80 -15.80 1.17
CA GLU A 275 31.72 -15.69 -0.28
C GLU A 275 31.22 -14.29 -0.69
N PRO A 276 32.02 -13.50 -1.43
CA PRO A 276 31.60 -12.16 -1.87
C PRO A 276 30.41 -12.19 -2.83
N THR A 277 30.24 -13.28 -3.58
CA THR A 277 29.13 -13.47 -4.50
C THR A 277 27.88 -13.93 -3.75
N PRO A 278 26.77 -13.17 -3.76
CA PRO A 278 25.56 -13.59 -3.05
C PRO A 278 24.95 -14.83 -3.70
N LEU A 279 24.50 -15.78 -2.89
CA LEU A 279 23.67 -16.92 -3.31
C LEU A 279 22.30 -16.44 -3.83
N ALA A 280 21.74 -15.42 -3.18
CA ALA A 280 20.47 -14.84 -3.54
C ALA A 280 20.41 -13.36 -3.15
N ALA A 281 19.60 -12.58 -3.87
CA ALA A 281 19.31 -11.19 -3.56
C ALA A 281 17.79 -10.99 -3.55
N ALA A 282 17.28 -10.46 -2.44
CA ALA A 282 15.89 -10.06 -2.25
C ALA A 282 15.78 -8.53 -2.17
N SER A 283 14.55 -8.01 -2.09
CA SER A 283 14.30 -6.57 -1.95
C SER A 283 14.93 -5.97 -0.70
N THR A 284 14.85 -6.68 0.43
CA THR A 284 15.29 -6.20 1.76
C THR A 284 16.66 -6.71 2.18
N ALA A 285 17.22 -7.74 1.52
CA ALA A 285 18.44 -8.42 1.96
C ALA A 285 19.21 -9.12 0.82
N GLN A 286 20.44 -9.51 1.10
CA GLN A 286 21.23 -10.47 0.31
C GLN A 286 21.63 -11.66 1.18
N VAL A 287 21.78 -12.84 0.57
CA VAL A 287 22.22 -14.05 1.26
C VAL A 287 23.57 -14.47 0.70
N HIS A 288 24.54 -14.70 1.59
CA HIS A 288 25.91 -15.12 1.24
C HIS A 288 26.22 -16.47 1.87
N ALA A 289 27.05 -17.27 1.20
CA ALA A 289 27.64 -18.46 1.81
C ALA A 289 28.79 -18.04 2.73
N ALA A 290 28.93 -18.68 3.88
CA ALA A 290 30.04 -18.45 4.79
C ALA A 290 30.36 -19.72 5.61
N ARG A 291 31.46 -19.66 6.36
CA ARG A 291 31.91 -20.72 7.27
C ARG A 291 32.30 -20.10 8.60
N LEU A 292 31.84 -20.69 9.70
CA LEU A 292 32.25 -20.28 11.04
C LEU A 292 33.63 -20.84 11.39
N PHE A 293 34.29 -20.25 12.39
CA PHE A 293 35.56 -20.78 12.92
C PHE A 293 35.41 -22.14 13.61
N SER A 294 34.20 -22.54 13.99
CA SER A 294 33.89 -23.91 14.42
C SER A 294 34.01 -24.94 13.29
N GLY A 295 34.01 -24.49 12.03
CA GLY A 295 33.97 -25.33 10.83
C GLY A 295 32.59 -25.42 10.18
N ASP A 296 31.53 -24.97 10.87
CA ASP A 296 30.15 -25.07 10.39
C ASP A 296 29.92 -24.22 9.12
N GLU A 297 29.26 -24.82 8.13
CA GLU A 297 28.80 -24.14 6.93
C GLU A 297 27.49 -23.40 7.22
N VAL A 298 27.46 -22.10 6.89
CA VAL A 298 26.33 -21.22 7.20
C VAL A 298 25.95 -20.37 5.99
N VAL A 299 24.73 -19.86 5.99
CA VAL A 299 24.33 -18.76 5.11
C VAL A 299 24.04 -17.52 5.93
N VAL A 300 24.52 -16.39 5.45
CA VAL A 300 24.48 -15.10 6.14
C VAL A 300 23.59 -14.17 5.33
N LYS A 301 22.40 -13.86 5.86
CA LYS A 301 21.45 -12.91 5.29
C LYS A 301 21.77 -11.53 5.84
N VAL A 302 22.17 -10.60 4.97
CA VAL A 302 22.56 -9.24 5.31
C VAL A 302 21.54 -8.25 4.78
N ARG A 303 21.00 -7.42 5.68
CA ARG A 303 19.97 -6.42 5.37
C ARG A 303 20.52 -5.34 4.46
N ARG A 304 19.73 -4.94 3.47
CA ARG A 304 20.10 -3.88 2.51
C ARG A 304 20.40 -2.57 3.26
N PRO A 305 21.51 -1.89 2.96
CA PRO A 305 21.84 -0.61 3.58
C PRO A 305 20.73 0.42 3.39
N ASN A 306 20.48 1.24 4.41
CA ASN A 306 19.50 2.34 4.39
C ASN A 306 18.05 1.95 4.06
N ILE A 307 17.72 0.65 4.03
CA ILE A 307 16.37 0.18 3.68
C ILE A 307 15.34 0.66 4.70
N GLU A 308 15.67 0.65 5.99
CA GLU A 308 14.76 1.07 7.05
C GLU A 308 14.39 2.55 6.94
N VAL A 309 15.36 3.41 6.65
CA VAL A 309 15.13 4.85 6.43
C VAL A 309 14.27 5.06 5.19
N THR A 310 14.56 4.32 4.11
CA THR A 310 13.83 4.43 2.84
C THR A 310 12.39 3.94 3.01
N VAL A 311 12.18 2.79 3.65
CA VAL A 311 10.87 2.21 3.93
C VAL A 311 10.07 3.12 4.86
N LYS A 312 10.63 3.57 5.99
CA LYS A 312 9.95 4.53 6.89
C LYS A 312 9.61 5.82 6.17
N GLY A 313 10.50 6.32 5.32
CA GLY A 313 10.25 7.45 4.44
C GLY A 313 9.02 7.19 3.56
N ASP A 314 9.06 6.12 2.78
CA ASP A 314 8.00 5.72 1.86
C ASP A 314 6.65 5.53 2.59
N LEU A 315 6.62 4.85 3.74
CA LEU A 315 5.43 4.62 4.57
C LEU A 315 4.82 5.93 5.07
N ASN A 316 5.62 6.89 5.56
CA ASN A 316 5.10 8.19 5.99
C ASN A 316 4.39 8.93 4.84
N VAL A 317 4.96 8.88 3.64
CA VAL A 317 4.34 9.52 2.46
C VAL A 317 3.04 8.81 2.08
N MET A 318 3.02 7.49 2.12
CA MET A 318 1.82 6.71 1.84
C MET A 318 0.71 7.07 2.84
N GLN A 319 1.03 7.21 4.13
CA GLN A 319 0.09 7.66 5.14
C GLN A 319 -0.44 9.07 4.83
N ASP A 320 0.43 10.03 4.50
CA ASP A 320 0.02 11.40 4.15
C ASP A 320 -0.95 11.41 2.95
N VAL A 321 -0.69 10.57 1.94
CA VAL A 321 -1.57 10.43 0.76
C VAL A 321 -2.91 9.80 1.15
N LEU A 322 -2.89 8.73 1.95
CA LEU A 322 -4.11 8.06 2.41
C LEU A 322 -4.98 9.01 3.24
N ASP A 323 -4.39 9.79 4.14
CA ASP A 323 -5.10 10.79 4.93
C ASP A 323 -5.79 11.83 4.05
N ILE A 324 -5.14 12.28 2.97
CA ILE A 324 -5.74 13.21 2.00
C ILE A 324 -6.91 12.54 1.26
N VAL A 325 -6.72 11.30 0.80
CA VAL A 325 -7.75 10.54 0.09
C VAL A 325 -8.97 10.30 0.99
N GLU A 326 -8.78 9.85 2.23
CA GLU A 326 -9.87 9.58 3.17
C GLU A 326 -10.62 10.82 3.64
N ARG A 327 -9.97 11.98 3.64
CA ARG A 327 -10.62 13.27 3.91
C ARG A 327 -11.45 13.76 2.73
N ARG A 328 -11.03 13.50 1.49
CA ARG A 328 -11.65 14.06 0.28
C ARG A 328 -12.63 13.11 -0.41
N ILE A 329 -12.50 11.80 -0.18
CA ILE A 329 -13.24 10.77 -0.88
C ILE A 329 -13.99 9.91 0.17
N PRO A 330 -15.23 10.27 0.55
CA PRO A 330 -15.95 9.62 1.65
C PRO A 330 -16.18 8.11 1.44
N TRP A 331 -16.22 7.64 0.19
CA TRP A 331 -16.38 6.21 -0.12
C TRP A 331 -15.13 5.39 0.20
N SER A 332 -13.94 5.98 0.21
CA SER A 332 -12.67 5.27 0.48
C SER A 332 -12.60 4.71 1.91
N ARG A 333 -13.23 5.37 2.89
CA ARG A 333 -13.32 4.90 4.28
C ARG A 333 -14.08 3.58 4.42
N ARG A 334 -14.97 3.27 3.47
CA ARG A 334 -15.77 2.02 3.50
C ARG A 334 -14.96 0.79 3.09
N PHE A 335 -13.82 0.98 2.41
CA PHE A 335 -12.98 -0.12 1.91
C PHE A 335 -11.81 -0.47 2.84
N GLY A 336 -11.69 0.19 4.00
CA GLY A 336 -10.67 -0.16 5.01
C GLY A 336 -9.22 -0.03 4.52
N ILE A 337 -8.95 0.75 3.46
CA ILE A 337 -7.63 0.87 2.83
C ILE A 337 -6.58 1.37 3.84
N SER A 338 -6.96 2.27 4.74
CA SER A 338 -6.07 2.73 5.81
C SER A 338 -5.75 1.61 6.79
N ALA A 339 -6.71 0.79 7.23
CA ALA A 339 -6.43 -0.36 8.10
C ALA A 339 -5.48 -1.36 7.42
N LEU A 340 -5.72 -1.66 6.14
CA LEU A 340 -4.84 -2.51 5.33
C LEU A 340 -3.43 -1.92 5.21
N PHE A 341 -3.33 -0.60 5.04
CA PHE A 341 -2.04 0.09 4.99
C PHE A 341 -1.30 0.04 6.32
N HIS A 342 -1.97 0.24 7.46
CA HIS A 342 -1.33 0.16 8.77
C HIS A 342 -0.81 -1.25 9.03
N GLU A 343 -1.61 -2.28 8.73
CA GLU A 343 -1.18 -3.67 8.83
C GLU A 343 0.04 -3.95 7.93
N PHE A 344 0.04 -3.44 6.71
CA PHE A 344 1.19 -3.51 5.81
C PHE A 344 2.43 -2.82 6.40
N ALA A 345 2.27 -1.60 6.91
CA ALA A 345 3.35 -0.81 7.47
C ALA A 345 4.00 -1.53 8.65
N GLU A 346 3.20 -2.09 9.55
CA GLU A 346 3.67 -2.90 10.67
C GLU A 346 4.39 -4.16 10.20
N ASN A 347 3.79 -4.92 9.27
CA ASN A 347 4.38 -6.16 8.74
C ASN A 347 5.74 -5.90 8.07
N VAL A 348 5.87 -4.88 7.22
CA VAL A 348 7.14 -4.57 6.55
C VAL A 348 8.21 -4.11 7.54
N LEU A 349 7.84 -3.32 8.56
CA LEU A 349 8.80 -2.92 9.59
C LEU A 349 9.26 -4.11 10.45
N THR A 350 8.36 -5.05 10.73
CA THR A 350 8.66 -6.29 11.45
C THR A 350 9.63 -7.17 10.64
N GLU A 351 9.44 -7.26 9.32
CA GLU A 351 10.31 -8.00 8.39
C GLU A 351 11.73 -7.43 8.30
N LEU A 352 11.91 -6.13 8.56
CA LEU A 352 13.24 -5.51 8.56
C LEU A 352 14.09 -5.89 9.77
N ASP A 353 13.50 -6.46 10.82
CA ASP A 353 14.21 -6.88 12.01
C ASP A 353 14.38 -8.42 12.02
N PHE A 354 15.60 -8.86 11.72
CA PHE A 354 15.92 -10.28 11.64
C PHE A 354 15.88 -11.00 12.99
N THR A 355 15.80 -10.31 14.12
CA THR A 355 15.58 -11.00 15.40
C THR A 355 14.21 -11.67 15.45
N ASN A 356 13.22 -11.13 14.73
CA ASN A 356 11.90 -11.74 14.62
C ASN A 356 11.97 -13.05 13.82
N GLU A 357 12.67 -13.06 12.69
CA GLU A 357 12.89 -14.26 11.88
C GLU A 357 13.71 -15.31 12.65
N ALA A 358 14.74 -14.89 13.38
CA ALA A 358 15.52 -15.77 14.26
C ALA A 358 14.65 -16.41 15.35
N TYR A 359 13.83 -15.61 16.05
CA TYR A 359 12.89 -16.09 17.05
C TYR A 359 11.90 -17.10 16.46
N ASN A 360 11.30 -16.76 15.31
CA ASN A 360 10.35 -17.62 14.62
C ASN A 360 10.97 -18.96 14.23
N ALA A 361 12.19 -18.95 13.69
CA ALA A 361 12.92 -20.15 13.32
C ALA A 361 13.27 -21.02 14.53
N ASN A 362 13.74 -20.42 15.63
CA ASN A 362 14.03 -21.13 16.86
C ASN A 362 12.77 -21.76 17.47
N LEU A 363 11.64 -21.03 17.49
CA LEU A 363 10.36 -21.54 17.99
C LEU A 363 9.83 -22.68 17.11
N LEU A 364 9.84 -22.51 15.78
CA LEU A 364 9.40 -23.56 14.86
C LEU A 364 10.29 -24.79 14.98
N ARG A 365 11.61 -24.61 15.02
CA ARG A 365 12.58 -25.70 15.22
C ARG A 365 12.27 -26.47 16.49
N HIS A 366 12.02 -25.77 17.60
CA HIS A 366 11.66 -26.41 18.87
C HIS A 366 10.39 -27.25 18.75
N ASN A 367 9.31 -26.69 18.19
CA ASN A 367 8.04 -27.41 18.02
C ASN A 367 8.19 -28.64 17.10
N MET A 368 9.00 -28.52 16.06
CA MET A 368 9.20 -29.57 15.06
C MET A 368 10.20 -30.66 15.47
N GLN A 369 10.85 -30.58 16.63
CA GLN A 369 11.74 -31.65 17.15
C GLN A 369 11.04 -33.01 17.28
N ARG A 370 9.70 -32.99 17.39
CA ARG A 370 8.83 -34.18 17.46
C ARG A 370 8.69 -34.93 16.14
N PHE A 371 9.09 -34.31 15.02
CA PHE A 371 8.96 -34.85 13.68
C PHE A 371 10.36 -35.11 13.09
N PRO A 372 10.89 -36.35 13.19
CA PRO A 372 12.19 -36.69 12.60
C PRO A 372 12.25 -36.49 11.09
N SER A 373 11.09 -36.51 10.42
CA SER A 373 10.93 -36.24 8.99
C SER A 373 11.02 -34.75 8.62
N VAL A 374 11.13 -33.84 9.60
CA VAL A 374 11.19 -32.40 9.40
C VAL A 374 12.55 -31.87 9.86
N HIS A 375 13.11 -30.96 9.09
CA HIS A 375 14.31 -30.22 9.43
C HIS A 375 14.03 -28.71 9.35
N VAL A 376 14.38 -27.99 10.42
CA VAL A 376 14.34 -26.53 10.45
C VAL A 376 15.77 -26.06 10.71
N PRO A 377 16.38 -25.27 9.81
CA PRO A 377 17.77 -24.84 9.93
C PRO A 377 18.07 -24.20 11.29
N LEU A 378 19.21 -24.53 11.88
CA LEU A 378 19.66 -23.90 13.12
C LEU A 378 19.97 -22.41 12.88
N ILE A 379 19.51 -21.54 13.78
CA ILE A 379 19.97 -20.15 13.84
C ILE A 379 21.19 -20.06 14.77
N TYR A 380 22.24 -19.39 14.28
CA TYR A 380 23.42 -19.09 15.07
C TYR A 380 23.22 -17.73 15.74
N ASP A 381 22.58 -17.73 16.92
CA ASP A 381 22.20 -16.49 17.63
C ASP A 381 23.39 -15.56 17.91
N ALA A 382 24.55 -16.13 18.26
CA ALA A 382 25.78 -15.35 18.50
C ALA A 382 26.30 -14.62 17.24
N PHE A 383 25.89 -15.06 16.06
CA PHE A 383 26.22 -14.49 14.76
C PHE A 383 24.99 -13.86 14.09
N SER A 384 23.96 -13.54 14.88
CA SER A 384 22.71 -12.96 14.41
C SER A 384 22.37 -11.69 15.19
N THR A 385 21.83 -10.70 14.49
CA THR A 385 21.52 -9.36 14.96
C THR A 385 20.27 -8.85 14.24
N THR A 386 19.85 -7.62 14.52
CA THR A 386 18.72 -6.97 13.82
C THR A 386 18.96 -6.78 12.30
N ARG A 387 20.22 -6.84 11.83
CA ARG A 387 20.58 -6.58 10.42
C ARG A 387 21.33 -7.72 9.73
N VAL A 388 21.80 -8.71 10.48
CA VAL A 388 22.49 -9.89 9.96
C VAL A 388 21.88 -11.12 10.59
N LEU A 389 21.43 -12.08 9.79
CA LEU A 389 20.92 -13.38 10.25
C LEU A 389 21.85 -14.48 9.74
N THR A 390 22.41 -15.27 10.65
CA THR A 390 23.26 -16.41 10.30
C THR A 390 22.51 -17.70 10.63
N GLN A 391 22.32 -18.54 9.61
CA GLN A 391 21.61 -19.81 9.72
C GLN A 391 22.43 -20.96 9.13
N GLU A 392 22.14 -22.18 9.57
CA GLU A 392 22.68 -23.42 9.02
C GLU A 392 22.53 -23.46 7.50
N ARG A 393 23.62 -23.82 6.81
CA ARG A 393 23.58 -24.05 5.37
C ARG A 393 23.02 -25.43 5.09
N VAL A 394 21.78 -25.47 4.63
CA VAL A 394 21.12 -26.71 4.23
C VAL A 394 21.32 -27.03 2.75
N SER A 395 21.23 -28.31 2.41
CA SER A 395 21.31 -28.82 1.04
C SER A 395 20.06 -29.62 0.70
N GLY A 396 19.50 -29.37 -0.47
CA GLY A 396 18.27 -30.04 -0.90
C GLY A 396 17.78 -29.52 -2.24
N VAL A 397 16.62 -30.04 -2.66
CA VAL A 397 15.91 -29.58 -3.85
C VAL A 397 14.56 -29.01 -3.44
N LYS A 398 13.98 -28.14 -4.27
CA LYS A 398 12.61 -27.66 -4.02
C LYS A 398 11.64 -28.84 -3.95
N ILE A 399 10.64 -28.77 -3.09
CA ILE A 399 9.62 -29.83 -2.98
C ILE A 399 8.84 -30.07 -4.28
N SER A 400 8.84 -29.08 -5.19
CA SER A 400 8.25 -29.20 -6.53
C SER A 400 9.14 -29.89 -7.56
N ASP A 401 10.41 -30.17 -7.26
CA ASP A 401 11.35 -30.84 -8.18
C ASP A 401 11.16 -32.37 -8.10
N VAL A 402 10.03 -32.82 -8.65
CA VAL A 402 9.62 -34.22 -8.62
C VAL A 402 10.66 -35.13 -9.30
N ALA A 403 11.29 -34.66 -10.38
CA ALA A 403 12.29 -35.43 -11.12
C ALA A 403 13.53 -35.71 -10.26
N ALA A 404 14.02 -34.72 -9.51
CA ALA A 404 15.16 -34.93 -8.61
C ALA A 404 14.83 -35.87 -7.44
N ILE A 405 13.61 -35.78 -6.90
CA ILE A 405 13.11 -36.65 -5.83
C ILE A 405 13.02 -38.10 -6.30
N GLU A 406 12.43 -38.34 -7.46
CA GLU A 406 12.32 -39.68 -8.06
C GLU A 406 13.68 -40.29 -8.41
N ALA A 407 14.61 -39.49 -8.94
CA ALA A 407 15.96 -39.94 -9.29
C ALA A 407 16.75 -40.48 -8.09
N LYS A 408 16.40 -40.04 -6.88
CA LYS A 408 16.97 -40.51 -5.61
C LYS A 408 16.17 -41.64 -4.95
N GLY A 409 15.08 -42.09 -5.57
CA GLY A 409 14.25 -43.20 -5.08
C GLY A 409 13.37 -42.84 -3.88
N LEU A 410 13.14 -41.55 -3.60
CA LEU A 410 12.28 -41.12 -2.50
C LEU A 410 10.80 -41.25 -2.87
N HIS A 411 9.99 -41.76 -1.95
CA HIS A 411 8.55 -41.92 -2.14
C HIS A 411 7.82 -40.57 -1.98
N ARG A 412 7.32 -40.04 -3.10
CA ARG A 412 6.64 -38.73 -3.17
C ARG A 412 5.43 -38.62 -2.24
N GLU A 413 4.66 -39.69 -2.14
CA GLU A 413 3.48 -39.77 -1.27
C GLU A 413 3.85 -39.64 0.20
N GLU A 414 4.89 -40.36 0.65
CA GLU A 414 5.37 -40.27 2.02
C GLU A 414 5.87 -38.86 2.37
N LEU A 415 6.59 -38.22 1.45
CA LEU A 415 7.05 -36.83 1.61
C LEU A 415 5.86 -35.85 1.71
N GLY A 416 4.85 -36.02 0.85
CA GLY A 416 3.64 -35.20 0.87
C GLY A 416 2.87 -35.32 2.18
N ILE A 417 2.68 -36.55 2.66
CA ILE A 417 2.03 -36.84 3.95
C ILE A 417 2.87 -36.28 5.11
N ALA A 418 4.20 -36.45 5.10
CA ALA A 418 5.08 -35.96 6.16
C ALA A 418 5.03 -34.43 6.28
N PHE A 419 5.14 -33.72 5.14
CA PHE A 419 5.02 -32.27 5.08
C PHE A 419 3.65 -31.79 5.57
N PHE A 420 2.58 -32.39 5.05
CA PHE A 420 1.23 -31.95 5.39
C PHE A 420 0.86 -32.23 6.84
N ARG A 421 1.28 -33.39 7.39
CA ARG A 421 1.15 -33.70 8.82
C ARG A 421 1.85 -32.66 9.68
N ALA A 422 3.07 -32.25 9.32
CA ALA A 422 3.79 -31.21 10.05
C ALA A 422 3.06 -29.86 10.00
N LEU A 423 2.53 -29.48 8.83
CA LEU A 423 1.74 -28.26 8.66
C LEU A 423 0.44 -28.28 9.50
N LEU A 424 -0.28 -29.40 9.53
CA LEU A 424 -1.47 -29.55 10.37
C LEU A 424 -1.13 -29.48 11.86
N HIS A 425 -0.03 -30.09 12.31
CA HIS A 425 0.41 -29.97 13.70
C HIS A 425 0.69 -28.52 14.07
N GLN A 426 1.41 -27.79 13.21
CA GLN A 426 1.68 -26.36 13.41
C GLN A 426 0.39 -25.53 13.57
N VAL A 427 -0.60 -25.74 12.69
CA VAL A 427 -1.86 -24.97 12.71
C VAL A 427 -2.75 -25.34 13.90
N PHE A 428 -2.99 -26.64 14.13
CA PHE A 428 -4.03 -27.12 15.04
C PHE A 428 -3.54 -27.41 16.46
N LEU A 429 -2.30 -27.87 16.63
CA LEU A 429 -1.75 -28.23 17.94
C LEU A 429 -0.83 -27.15 18.52
N ASP A 430 0.09 -26.61 17.72
CA ASP A 430 0.97 -25.54 18.18
C ASP A 430 0.25 -24.19 18.16
N GLY A 431 -0.62 -23.96 17.17
CA GLY A 431 -1.18 -22.64 16.90
C GLY A 431 -0.14 -21.65 16.39
N PHE A 432 1.04 -22.13 16.01
CA PHE A 432 2.14 -21.34 15.47
C PHE A 432 2.63 -22.05 14.22
N PHE A 433 2.45 -21.42 13.07
CA PHE A 433 2.59 -22.08 11.78
C PHE A 433 3.26 -21.22 10.73
N HIS A 434 3.93 -21.90 9.80
CA HIS A 434 4.50 -21.28 8.63
C HIS A 434 3.36 -20.76 7.73
N ALA A 435 3.24 -19.45 7.55
CA ALA A 435 2.10 -18.84 6.86
C ALA A 435 2.31 -18.66 5.33
N ASP A 436 3.49 -19.03 4.82
CA ASP A 436 3.78 -19.07 3.37
C ASP A 436 4.55 -20.33 2.93
N PRO A 437 4.07 -21.56 3.19
CA PRO A 437 4.76 -22.81 2.87
C PRO A 437 4.70 -23.16 1.37
N HIS A 438 5.02 -22.22 0.49
CA HIS A 438 5.05 -22.44 -0.95
C HIS A 438 6.31 -23.22 -1.37
N PRO A 439 6.35 -23.82 -2.59
CA PRO A 439 7.48 -24.67 -3.01
C PRO A 439 8.86 -24.00 -3.07
N GLY A 440 8.95 -22.68 -2.91
CA GLY A 440 10.22 -21.96 -2.81
C GLY A 440 10.83 -22.01 -1.40
N ASN A 441 9.97 -22.09 -0.38
CA ASN A 441 10.34 -22.11 1.03
C ASN A 441 10.37 -23.53 1.62
N ILE A 442 9.93 -24.54 0.86
CA ILE A 442 9.92 -25.94 1.29
C ILE A 442 10.85 -26.75 0.39
N TRP A 443 11.92 -27.30 0.98
CA TRP A 443 12.90 -28.13 0.29
C TRP A 443 12.87 -29.57 0.82
N ILE A 444 13.42 -30.50 0.05
CA ILE A 444 13.63 -31.89 0.44
C ILE A 444 15.13 -32.16 0.48
N GLU A 445 15.59 -32.66 1.62
CA GLU A 445 16.95 -33.20 1.76
C GLU A 445 17.02 -34.56 1.05
N LEU A 446 17.76 -34.63 -0.06
CA LEU A 446 17.76 -35.81 -0.93
C LEU A 446 18.38 -37.06 -0.28
N GLU A 447 19.29 -36.90 0.68
CA GLU A 447 19.98 -38.03 1.31
C GLU A 447 19.15 -38.67 2.44
N THR A 448 18.29 -37.90 3.10
CA THR A 448 17.52 -38.39 4.26
C THR A 448 16.01 -38.40 4.03
N GLY A 449 15.51 -37.77 2.96
CA GLY A 449 14.09 -37.56 2.73
C GLY A 449 13.42 -36.61 3.74
N ARG A 450 14.17 -35.73 4.40
CA ARG A 450 13.60 -34.77 5.36
C ARG A 450 13.02 -33.56 4.64
N VAL A 451 11.87 -33.10 5.11
CA VAL A 451 11.23 -31.86 4.66
C VAL A 451 11.87 -30.68 5.39
N ILE A 452 12.48 -29.78 4.63
CA ILE A 452 13.16 -28.59 5.13
C ILE A 452 12.25 -27.37 5.00
N PHE A 453 11.94 -26.71 6.12
CA PHE A 453 11.28 -25.41 6.11
C PHE A 453 12.33 -24.29 6.08
N LEU A 454 12.22 -23.39 5.10
CA LEU A 454 13.06 -22.21 4.90
C LEU A 454 12.24 -20.93 5.06
N ASP A 455 12.92 -19.81 5.31
CA ASP A 455 12.32 -18.47 5.43
C ASP A 455 11.19 -18.35 6.46
N MET A 456 11.58 -18.06 7.71
CA MET A 456 10.66 -17.87 8.83
C MET A 456 10.19 -16.41 8.97
N GLY A 457 10.23 -15.65 7.86
CA GLY A 457 9.83 -14.26 7.81
C GLY A 457 8.32 -14.05 7.98
N LEU A 458 7.49 -15.04 7.59
CA LEU A 458 6.03 -14.96 7.73
C LEU A 458 5.46 -16.16 8.51
N MET A 459 5.21 -15.95 9.79
CA MET A 459 4.55 -16.91 10.68
C MET A 459 3.14 -16.43 11.05
N GLY A 460 2.22 -17.38 11.20
CA GLY A 460 0.87 -17.15 11.69
C GLY A 460 0.70 -17.67 13.12
N TYR A 461 -0.23 -17.07 13.84
CA TYR A 461 -0.61 -17.50 15.19
C TYR A 461 -2.14 -17.68 15.28
N LEU A 462 -2.58 -18.79 15.88
CA LEU A 462 -3.98 -19.03 16.23
C LEU A 462 -4.06 -19.29 17.73
N SER A 463 -4.92 -18.51 18.41
CA SER A 463 -5.24 -18.79 19.81
C SER A 463 -5.92 -20.15 19.93
N LEU A 464 -5.94 -20.75 21.12
CA LEU A 464 -6.65 -22.01 21.36
C LEU A 464 -8.10 -21.96 20.85
N GLN A 465 -8.80 -20.86 21.08
CA GLN A 465 -10.19 -20.68 20.64
C GLN A 465 -10.29 -20.65 19.11
N ASP A 466 -9.32 -20.02 18.45
CA ASP A 466 -9.28 -19.93 16.99
C ASP A 466 -8.94 -21.29 16.36
N ARG A 467 -8.06 -22.07 17.00
CA ARG A 467 -7.76 -23.46 16.59
C ARG A 467 -8.99 -24.35 16.65
N PHE A 468 -9.78 -24.26 17.72
CA PHE A 468 -11.05 -24.98 17.82
C PHE A 468 -12.07 -24.52 16.76
N ALA A 469 -12.14 -23.22 16.49
CA ALA A 469 -13.00 -22.71 15.42
C ALA A 469 -12.56 -23.23 14.05
N MET A 470 -11.27 -23.22 13.75
CA MET A 470 -10.73 -23.75 12.50
C MET A 470 -10.95 -25.27 12.38
N GLY A 471 -10.72 -26.04 13.44
CA GLY A 471 -10.96 -27.47 13.46
C GLY A 471 -12.45 -27.80 13.26
N GLY A 472 -13.33 -27.02 13.91
CA GLY A 472 -14.77 -27.10 13.70
C GLY A 472 -15.20 -26.76 12.27
N LEU A 473 -14.49 -25.86 11.57
CA LEU A 473 -14.76 -25.58 10.16
C LEU A 473 -14.44 -26.80 9.29
N ILE A 474 -13.28 -27.42 9.48
CA ILE A 474 -12.88 -28.64 8.75
C ILE A 474 -13.88 -29.76 9.01
N TRP A 475 -14.27 -29.96 10.27
CA TRP A 475 -15.27 -30.95 10.65
C TRP A 475 -16.61 -30.68 9.96
N ALA A 476 -17.10 -29.44 10.02
CA ALA A 476 -18.38 -29.09 9.42
C ALA A 476 -18.38 -29.22 7.89
N LEU A 477 -17.25 -28.97 7.23
CA LEU A 477 -17.08 -29.20 5.79
C LEU A 477 -17.04 -30.70 5.46
N HIS A 478 -16.36 -31.51 6.28
CA HIS A 478 -16.32 -32.97 6.13
C HIS A 478 -17.72 -33.59 6.26
N ASP A 479 -18.49 -33.18 7.27
CA ASP A 479 -19.85 -33.68 7.52
C ASP A 479 -20.90 -33.00 6.63
N GLN A 480 -20.48 -32.08 5.75
CA GLN A 480 -21.36 -31.33 4.85
C GLN A 480 -22.48 -30.56 5.58
N ASP A 481 -22.25 -30.19 6.85
CA ASP A 481 -23.21 -29.47 7.68
C ASP A 481 -23.14 -27.96 7.42
N ALA A 482 -23.97 -27.49 6.48
CA ALA A 482 -24.10 -26.08 6.15
C ALA A 482 -24.42 -25.19 7.35
N SER A 483 -25.16 -25.69 8.35
CA SER A 483 -25.51 -24.91 9.54
C SER A 483 -24.28 -24.69 10.41
N SER A 484 -23.48 -25.74 10.63
CA SER A 484 -22.23 -25.62 11.38
C SER A 484 -21.20 -24.76 10.66
N VAL A 485 -21.05 -24.90 9.33
CA VAL A 485 -20.17 -24.03 8.54
C VAL A 485 -20.59 -22.57 8.70
N THR A 486 -21.89 -22.27 8.61
CA THR A 486 -22.42 -20.90 8.78
C THR A 486 -22.07 -20.33 10.16
N ARG A 487 -22.25 -21.12 11.23
CA ARG A 487 -21.93 -20.69 12.61
C ARG A 487 -20.44 -20.39 12.78
N VAL A 488 -19.57 -21.26 12.26
CA VAL A 488 -18.12 -21.09 12.38
C VAL A 488 -17.66 -19.89 11.56
N VAL A 489 -18.14 -19.76 10.32
CA VAL A 489 -17.88 -18.60 9.45
C VAL A 489 -18.24 -17.29 10.14
N ALA A 490 -19.43 -17.21 10.75
CA ALA A 490 -19.86 -16.02 11.46
C ALA A 490 -18.96 -15.65 12.65
N ARG A 491 -18.23 -16.61 13.22
CA ARG A 491 -17.28 -16.40 14.34
C ARG A 491 -15.88 -15.99 13.88
N ILE A 492 -15.42 -16.51 12.75
CA ILE A 492 -14.05 -16.28 12.25
C ILE A 492 -13.96 -15.05 11.34
N CYS A 493 -15.12 -14.52 10.91
CA CYS A 493 -15.23 -13.32 10.09
C CYS A 493 -15.58 -12.08 10.91
N GLU A 494 -15.14 -10.93 10.42
CA GLU A 494 -15.60 -9.60 10.81
C GLU A 494 -16.62 -9.09 9.78
N SER A 495 -17.60 -8.31 10.26
CA SER A 495 -18.61 -7.69 9.42
C SER A 495 -18.81 -6.23 9.80
N ALA A 496 -18.88 -5.36 8.80
CA ALA A 496 -19.24 -3.95 9.00
C ALA A 496 -20.76 -3.73 9.10
N ILE A 497 -21.56 -4.73 8.72
CA ILE A 497 -23.02 -4.67 8.61
C ILE A 497 -23.64 -5.88 9.33
N ALA A 498 -24.90 -5.77 9.75
CA ALA A 498 -25.64 -6.91 10.29
C ALA A 498 -25.67 -8.08 9.26
N ILE A 499 -25.39 -9.28 9.74
CA ILE A 499 -25.29 -10.50 8.92
C ILE A 499 -26.69 -11.10 8.77
N ASP A 500 -27.15 -11.30 7.53
CA ASP A 500 -28.30 -12.16 7.25
C ASP A 500 -27.84 -13.63 7.27
N THR A 501 -27.89 -14.24 8.46
CA THR A 501 -27.48 -15.62 8.69
C THR A 501 -28.31 -16.63 7.89
N GLY A 502 -29.56 -16.31 7.56
CA GLY A 502 -30.43 -17.16 6.76
C GLY A 502 -30.02 -17.19 5.29
N ALA A 503 -29.73 -16.02 4.71
CA ALA A 503 -29.19 -15.92 3.36
C ALA A 503 -27.81 -16.56 3.24
N LEU A 504 -26.93 -16.29 4.21
CA LEU A 504 -25.59 -16.89 4.28
C LEU A 504 -25.65 -18.42 4.29
N LYS A 505 -26.51 -19.00 5.14
CA LYS A 505 -26.71 -20.46 5.22
C LYS A 505 -27.13 -21.06 3.88
N ARG A 506 -28.11 -20.46 3.20
CA ARG A 506 -28.59 -20.97 1.90
C ARG A 506 -27.49 -20.96 0.83
N ASP A 507 -26.66 -19.92 0.82
CA ASP A 507 -25.56 -19.86 -0.14
C ASP A 507 -24.42 -20.82 0.21
N ILE A 508 -24.14 -21.04 1.51
CA ILE A 508 -23.17 -22.04 1.97
C ILE A 508 -23.65 -23.45 1.61
N GLU A 509 -24.93 -23.75 1.79
CA GLU A 509 -25.53 -25.02 1.39
C GLU A 509 -25.40 -25.27 -0.12
N ARG A 510 -25.63 -24.24 -0.95
CA ARG A 510 -25.38 -24.32 -2.40
C ARG A 510 -23.91 -24.57 -2.72
N LEU A 511 -23.00 -23.94 -1.99
CA LEU A 511 -21.55 -24.10 -2.18
C LEU A 511 -21.11 -25.53 -1.84
N ILE A 512 -21.55 -26.06 -0.70
CA ILE A 512 -21.30 -27.46 -0.28
C ILE A 512 -21.86 -28.42 -1.33
N ASN A 513 -23.12 -28.24 -1.72
CA ASN A 513 -23.77 -29.11 -2.71
C ASN A 513 -23.03 -29.10 -4.06
N ARG A 514 -22.59 -27.93 -4.52
CA ARG A 514 -21.88 -27.80 -5.80
C ARG A 514 -20.49 -28.42 -5.78
N ASN A 515 -19.73 -28.20 -4.70
CA ASN A 515 -18.30 -28.50 -4.67
C ASN A 515 -17.95 -29.82 -3.98
N LEU A 516 -18.83 -30.34 -3.12
CA LEU A 516 -18.61 -31.57 -2.34
C LEU A 516 -19.63 -32.67 -2.68
N VAL A 517 -20.91 -32.36 -2.89
CA VAL A 517 -21.95 -33.39 -3.10
C VAL A 517 -22.12 -33.78 -4.58
N PHE A 518 -22.14 -32.80 -5.47
CA PHE A 518 -22.39 -32.99 -6.91
C PHE A 518 -21.19 -32.58 -7.77
N ALA A 519 -19.96 -32.69 -7.25
CA ALA A 519 -18.76 -32.33 -7.98
C ALA A 519 -18.60 -33.20 -9.23
N THR A 520 -18.73 -32.60 -10.42
CA THR A 520 -18.65 -33.30 -11.72
C THR A 520 -17.22 -33.46 -12.25
N ALA A 521 -16.25 -32.82 -11.60
CA ALA A 521 -14.81 -32.94 -11.82
C ALA A 521 -14.13 -32.90 -10.45
N PRO A 522 -12.87 -33.38 -10.29
CA PRO A 522 -12.11 -33.15 -9.07
C PRO A 522 -11.96 -31.63 -8.88
N SER A 523 -12.81 -31.07 -8.03
CA SER A 523 -12.62 -29.73 -7.50
C SER A 523 -11.30 -29.75 -6.70
N SER A 524 -10.62 -28.61 -6.55
CA SER A 524 -9.48 -28.52 -5.62
C SER A 524 -9.93 -27.80 -4.36
N LEU A 525 -9.29 -28.09 -3.23
CA LEU A 525 -9.54 -27.33 -1.99
C LEU A 525 -9.33 -25.83 -2.24
N THR A 526 -8.36 -25.48 -3.07
CA THR A 526 -8.11 -24.10 -3.53
C THR A 526 -9.35 -23.47 -4.18
N VAL A 527 -10.07 -24.20 -5.05
CA VAL A 527 -11.32 -23.71 -5.68
C VAL A 527 -12.43 -23.56 -4.65
N LEU A 528 -12.60 -24.54 -3.75
CA LEU A 528 -13.59 -24.48 -2.67
C LEU A 528 -13.36 -23.23 -1.78
N MET A 529 -12.11 -22.98 -1.41
CA MET A 529 -11.75 -21.82 -0.59
C MET A 529 -11.95 -20.50 -1.34
N SER A 530 -11.64 -20.46 -2.64
CA SER A 530 -11.90 -19.29 -3.48
C SER A 530 -13.40 -18.98 -3.58
N ASP A 531 -14.22 -20.01 -3.76
CA ASP A 531 -15.68 -19.88 -3.75
C ASP A 531 -16.22 -19.42 -2.41
N LEU A 532 -15.66 -19.93 -1.31
CA LEU A 532 -16.05 -19.53 0.04
C LEU A 532 -15.71 -18.06 0.26
N ILE A 533 -14.48 -17.63 -0.07
CA ILE A 533 -14.07 -16.22 0.03
C ILE A 533 -15.00 -15.34 -0.81
N ASN A 534 -15.27 -15.70 -2.06
CA ASN A 534 -16.21 -14.96 -2.93
C ASN A 534 -17.63 -14.89 -2.35
N LEU A 535 -18.07 -15.92 -1.64
CA LEU A 535 -19.33 -15.92 -0.91
C LEU A 535 -19.28 -14.96 0.28
N LEU A 536 -18.21 -15.00 1.09
CA LEU A 536 -18.02 -14.07 2.22
C LEU A 536 -18.10 -12.61 1.76
N VAL A 537 -17.42 -12.26 0.68
CA VAL A 537 -17.42 -10.91 0.09
C VAL A 537 -18.82 -10.46 -0.29
N ARG A 538 -19.62 -11.32 -0.94
CA ARG A 538 -21.01 -11.02 -1.30
C ARG A 538 -21.89 -10.74 -0.08
N HIS A 539 -21.54 -11.34 1.06
CA HIS A 539 -22.19 -11.13 2.35
C HIS A 539 -21.53 -10.03 3.21
N ASN A 540 -20.57 -9.26 2.66
CA ASN A 540 -19.78 -8.23 3.37
C ASN A 540 -19.00 -8.76 4.58
N LEU A 541 -18.64 -10.03 4.55
CA LEU A 541 -17.82 -10.70 5.56
C LEU A 541 -16.36 -10.73 5.13
N HIS A 542 -15.47 -10.48 6.08
CA HIS A 542 -14.03 -10.55 5.87
C HIS A 542 -13.41 -11.48 6.91
N LEU A 543 -12.56 -12.41 6.51
CA LEU A 543 -11.84 -13.26 7.46
C LEU A 543 -10.89 -12.41 8.31
N ARG A 544 -10.83 -12.69 9.62
CA ARG A 544 -9.77 -12.15 10.47
C ARG A 544 -8.39 -12.58 9.96
N LYS A 545 -7.38 -11.72 10.13
CA LYS A 545 -6.02 -11.89 9.59
C LYS A 545 -5.45 -13.28 9.87
N GLU A 546 -5.62 -13.77 11.10
CA GLU A 546 -5.07 -15.04 11.55
C GLU A 546 -5.66 -16.22 10.76
N PHE A 547 -6.94 -16.17 10.43
CA PHE A 547 -7.63 -17.18 9.64
C PHE A 547 -7.27 -17.07 8.16
N THR A 548 -7.10 -15.86 7.63
CA THR A 548 -6.61 -15.66 6.27
C THR A 548 -5.23 -16.30 6.06
N LEU A 549 -4.31 -16.10 7.01
CA LEU A 549 -2.99 -16.73 6.98
C LEU A 549 -3.07 -18.26 7.08
N ALA A 550 -3.91 -18.79 7.97
CA ALA A 550 -4.08 -20.24 8.14
C ALA A 550 -4.70 -20.90 6.90
N VAL A 551 -5.74 -20.30 6.32
CA VAL A 551 -6.36 -20.74 5.06
C VAL A 551 -5.34 -20.73 3.93
N LYS A 552 -4.54 -19.66 3.82
CA LYS A 552 -3.47 -19.55 2.82
C LYS A 552 -2.45 -20.67 3.00
N ALA A 553 -1.98 -20.92 4.23
CA ALA A 553 -1.01 -21.96 4.51
C ALA A 553 -1.52 -23.36 4.15
N ILE A 554 -2.75 -23.70 4.57
CA ILE A 554 -3.38 -24.99 4.23
C ILE A 554 -3.58 -25.14 2.72
N GLY A 555 -4.03 -24.08 2.03
CA GLY A 555 -4.22 -24.08 0.58
C GLY A 555 -2.90 -24.28 -0.19
N GLN A 556 -1.82 -23.62 0.24
CA GLN A 556 -0.48 -23.87 -0.31
C GLN A 556 -0.01 -25.29 -0.01
N GLY A 557 -0.30 -25.80 1.19
CA GLY A 557 -0.01 -27.17 1.57
C GLY A 557 -0.68 -28.20 0.67
N GLU A 558 -1.96 -27.99 0.34
CA GLU A 558 -2.70 -28.80 -0.63
C GLU A 558 -2.07 -28.74 -2.03
N SER A 559 -1.66 -27.55 -2.49
CA SER A 559 -0.99 -27.41 -3.77
C SER A 559 0.34 -28.16 -3.84
N VAL A 560 1.09 -28.23 -2.73
CA VAL A 560 2.31 -29.04 -2.63
C VAL A 560 1.97 -30.53 -2.67
N MET A 561 0.95 -30.98 -1.92
CA MET A 561 0.48 -32.36 -1.98
C MET A 561 0.10 -32.77 -3.40
N ARG A 562 -0.66 -31.93 -4.12
CA ARG A 562 -1.04 -32.18 -5.52
C ARG A 562 0.17 -32.29 -6.44
N THR A 563 1.21 -31.51 -6.19
CA THR A 563 2.46 -31.58 -6.96
C THR A 563 3.19 -32.92 -6.75
N LEU A 564 3.14 -33.47 -5.54
CA LEU A 564 3.83 -34.72 -5.19
C LEU A 564 3.00 -35.98 -5.49
N MET A 565 1.69 -35.92 -5.26
CA MET A 565 0.76 -37.07 -5.29
C MET A 565 -0.16 -37.09 -6.52
N GLY A 566 -0.07 -36.08 -7.39
CA GLY A 566 -0.97 -35.90 -8.53
C GLY A 566 -2.32 -35.31 -8.15
N ASP A 567 -3.20 -35.15 -9.15
CA ASP A 567 -4.55 -34.63 -8.98
C ASP A 567 -5.43 -35.67 -8.27
N GLN A 568 -5.62 -35.49 -6.97
CA GLN A 568 -6.53 -36.29 -6.16
C GLN A 568 -7.89 -35.57 -6.00
N PRO A 569 -9.00 -36.30 -5.86
CA PRO A 569 -10.30 -35.70 -5.52
C PRO A 569 -10.26 -34.95 -4.18
N ILE A 570 -11.08 -33.90 -4.01
CA ILE A 570 -11.19 -33.17 -2.72
C ILE A 570 -11.45 -34.13 -1.56
N GLU A 571 -12.33 -35.11 -1.76
CA GLU A 571 -12.68 -36.10 -0.74
C GLU A 571 -11.46 -36.84 -0.20
N TYR A 572 -10.52 -37.20 -1.07
CA TYR A 572 -9.27 -37.84 -0.65
C TYR A 572 -8.44 -36.88 0.21
N ILE A 573 -8.28 -35.63 -0.21
CA ILE A 573 -7.50 -34.63 0.52
C ILE A 573 -8.16 -34.29 1.87
N LEU A 574 -9.47 -34.14 1.92
CA LEU A 574 -10.23 -33.92 3.15
C LEU A 574 -10.13 -35.13 4.07
N ASN A 575 -10.23 -36.35 3.55
CA ASN A 575 -10.09 -37.57 4.35
C ASN A 575 -8.66 -37.73 4.90
N VAL A 576 -7.64 -37.45 4.09
CA VAL A 576 -6.25 -37.40 4.57
C VAL A 576 -6.11 -36.33 5.65
N THR A 577 -6.61 -35.12 5.42
CA THR A 577 -6.58 -34.02 6.40
C THR A 577 -7.23 -34.43 7.72
N TYR A 578 -8.44 -35.00 7.64
CA TYR A 578 -9.20 -35.46 8.79
C TYR A 578 -8.50 -36.59 9.51
N THR A 579 -8.04 -37.62 8.80
CA THR A 579 -7.32 -38.76 9.36
C THR A 579 -6.04 -38.31 10.05
N GLN A 580 -5.25 -37.44 9.42
CA GLN A 580 -4.04 -36.90 10.02
C GLN A 580 -4.37 -36.04 11.24
N LEU A 581 -5.42 -35.22 11.21
CA LEU A 581 -5.85 -34.40 12.34
C LEU A 581 -6.29 -35.26 13.53
N ILE A 582 -7.11 -36.28 13.30
CA ILE A 582 -7.57 -37.22 14.35
C ILE A 582 -6.39 -38.00 14.91
N GLU A 583 -5.47 -38.49 14.07
CA GLU A 583 -4.29 -39.20 14.55
C GLU A 583 -3.40 -38.27 15.38
N LEU A 584 -3.17 -37.03 14.92
CA LEU A 584 -2.43 -36.03 15.69
C LEU A 584 -3.08 -35.76 17.05
N ILE A 585 -4.40 -35.57 17.09
CA ILE A 585 -5.18 -35.41 18.33
C ILE A 585 -5.00 -36.65 19.22
N ARG A 586 -5.15 -37.86 18.69
CA ARG A 586 -5.06 -39.10 19.45
C ARG A 586 -3.66 -39.34 20.03
N THR A 587 -2.61 -39.06 19.26
CA THR A 587 -1.22 -39.25 19.68
C THR A 587 -0.75 -38.19 20.66
N HIS A 588 -1.28 -36.95 20.59
CA HIS A 588 -0.77 -35.80 21.35
C HIS A 588 -1.72 -35.27 22.43
N LEU A 589 -2.97 -35.74 22.51
CA LEU A 589 -3.88 -35.49 23.64
C LEU A 589 -4.06 -36.79 24.43
N THR A 590 -3.07 -37.13 25.26
CA THR A 590 -3.26 -38.15 26.30
C THR A 590 -4.02 -37.55 27.48
N ILE A 591 -4.92 -38.35 28.06
CA ILE A 591 -5.66 -37.99 29.28
C ILE A 591 -4.69 -37.64 30.43
N GLU A 592 -3.48 -38.22 30.42
CA GLU A 592 -2.40 -37.91 31.35
C GLU A 592 -1.76 -36.53 31.15
N ASP A 593 -1.68 -35.95 29.94
CA ASP A 593 -1.23 -34.56 29.75
C ASP A 593 -2.30 -33.55 30.20
N LEU A 594 -3.57 -33.94 30.11
CA LEU A 594 -4.71 -33.19 30.65
C LEU A 594 -4.76 -33.20 32.18
N LEU A 595 -4.31 -34.30 32.81
CA LEU A 595 -4.36 -34.53 34.27
C LEU A 595 -3.01 -34.27 34.99
N SER A 596 -1.86 -34.41 34.35
CA SER A 596 -0.55 -34.08 34.94
C SER A 596 -0.31 -32.57 35.01
N GLY A 597 -1.12 -31.79 34.27
CA GLY A 597 -1.21 -30.34 34.41
C GLY A 597 -1.82 -29.85 35.72
N VAL A 598 -2.42 -30.72 36.56
CA VAL A 598 -3.19 -30.37 37.79
C VAL A 598 -2.42 -29.54 38.84
N GLY A 599 -1.12 -29.28 38.65
CA GLY A 599 -0.32 -28.36 39.48
C GLY A 599 -0.01 -26.97 38.91
N LYS A 600 -0.28 -26.66 37.63
CA LYS A 600 0.08 -25.37 36.99
C LYS A 600 -1.15 -24.48 36.70
N PRO A 601 -1.05 -23.14 36.84
CA PRO A 601 -2.18 -22.23 36.65
C PRO A 601 -2.86 -22.31 35.27
N LEU A 602 -2.15 -22.79 34.23
CA LEU A 602 -2.70 -23.01 32.88
C LEU A 602 -3.74 -24.14 32.79
N SER A 603 -3.69 -25.16 33.66
CA SER A 603 -4.59 -26.32 33.57
C SER A 603 -5.94 -26.11 34.23
N ARG A 604 -6.02 -25.25 35.27
CA ARG A 604 -7.30 -24.83 35.86
C ARG A 604 -8.18 -24.11 34.84
N GLU A 605 -7.56 -23.36 33.93
CA GLU A 605 -8.26 -22.67 32.85
C GLU A 605 -8.66 -23.64 31.71
N PHE A 606 -7.83 -24.64 31.41
CA PHE A 606 -8.12 -25.66 30.38
C PHE A 606 -9.20 -26.67 30.81
N VAL A 607 -9.06 -27.26 32.00
CA VAL A 607 -10.03 -28.23 32.56
C VAL A 607 -11.32 -27.53 32.96
N GLY A 608 -11.21 -26.33 33.54
CA GLY A 608 -12.36 -25.50 33.88
C GLY A 608 -13.16 -25.05 32.65
N ARG A 609 -12.50 -24.79 31.52
CA ARG A 609 -13.18 -24.34 30.30
C ARG A 609 -13.61 -25.46 29.36
N PHE A 610 -12.98 -26.63 29.35
CA PHE A 610 -13.48 -27.76 28.55
C PHE A 610 -14.82 -28.27 29.11
N ILE A 611 -14.95 -28.35 30.44
CA ILE A 611 -16.22 -28.67 31.12
C ILE A 611 -17.22 -27.51 31.00
N ALA A 612 -16.76 -26.25 30.98
CA ALA A 612 -17.63 -25.09 30.76
C ALA A 612 -18.05 -24.87 29.29
N VAL A 613 -17.33 -25.41 28.30
CA VAL A 613 -17.72 -25.34 26.88
C VAL A 613 -18.92 -26.26 26.60
N GLN A 614 -18.98 -27.42 27.27
CA GLN A 614 -20.14 -28.30 27.18
C GLN A 614 -21.40 -27.66 27.81
N SER A 615 -21.27 -26.96 28.94
CA SER A 615 -22.39 -26.25 29.59
C SER A 615 -22.75 -24.90 28.94
N SER A 616 -21.79 -24.23 28.30
CA SER A 616 -22.04 -22.98 27.56
C SER A 616 -22.68 -23.22 26.19
N MET A 617 -22.40 -24.35 25.54
CA MET A 617 -23.10 -24.74 24.31
C MET A 617 -24.58 -25.07 24.58
N THR A 618 -24.88 -25.73 25.69
CA THR A 618 -26.26 -26.05 26.10
C THR A 618 -27.01 -24.80 26.61
N ALA A 619 -26.36 -23.93 27.39
CA ALA A 619 -26.98 -22.69 27.85
C ALA A 619 -27.27 -21.67 26.72
N LEU A 620 -26.46 -21.64 25.66
CA LEU A 620 -26.72 -20.83 24.46
C LEU A 620 -27.82 -21.43 23.57
N LEU A 621 -27.94 -22.75 23.52
CA LEU A 621 -29.04 -23.45 22.83
C LEU A 621 -30.38 -23.19 23.55
N ASP A 622 -30.41 -23.27 24.88
CA ASP A 622 -31.62 -22.97 25.68
C ASP A 622 -32.06 -21.50 25.58
N GLN A 623 -31.11 -20.57 25.50
CA GLN A 623 -31.43 -19.14 25.34
C GLN A 623 -31.92 -18.79 23.93
N PHE A 624 -31.53 -19.58 22.92
CA PHE A 624 -31.96 -19.43 21.54
C PHE A 624 -33.33 -20.08 21.28
N GLU A 625 -33.58 -21.27 21.82
CA GLU A 625 -34.90 -21.92 21.76
C GLU A 625 -35.99 -21.10 22.45
N ASN A 626 -35.65 -20.35 23.49
CA ASN A 626 -36.58 -19.49 24.23
C ASN A 626 -36.71 -18.05 23.70
N GLY A 627 -36.07 -17.70 22.57
CA GLY A 627 -36.28 -16.42 21.88
C GLY A 627 -35.93 -15.16 22.67
N LYS A 628 -35.04 -15.24 23.67
CA LYS A 628 -34.75 -14.12 24.61
C LYS A 628 -33.58 -13.21 24.22
N LEU A 629 -33.18 -13.18 22.96
CA LEU A 629 -32.21 -12.20 22.45
C LEU A 629 -32.90 -11.01 21.77
N ALA A 630 -33.74 -10.32 22.54
CA ALA A 630 -34.14 -8.96 22.21
C ALA A 630 -33.01 -8.03 22.65
N LEU A 631 -32.16 -7.63 21.70
CA LEU A 631 -31.23 -6.52 21.84
C LEU A 631 -32.02 -5.27 22.28
N GLN A 632 -31.92 -4.93 23.56
CA GLN A 632 -32.23 -3.59 24.07
C GLN A 632 -31.19 -2.61 23.49
N LEU A 633 -31.32 -2.27 22.21
CA LEU A 633 -30.77 -1.04 21.69
C LEU A 633 -31.71 0.07 22.13
N SER A 634 -31.33 0.78 23.20
CA SER A 634 -32.04 1.97 23.64
C SER A 634 -32.13 2.95 22.46
N LYS A 635 -33.36 3.27 22.07
CA LYS A 635 -33.69 4.23 20.99
C LYS A 635 -33.02 5.59 21.21
N ASP A 636 -32.73 5.91 22.47
CA ASP A 636 -32.12 7.18 22.89
C ASP A 636 -30.66 7.33 22.43
N ASP A 637 -29.90 6.23 22.28
CA ASP A 637 -28.47 6.29 21.92
C ASP A 637 -28.26 6.44 20.40
N LEU A 638 -29.23 5.99 19.60
CA LEU A 638 -29.26 6.17 18.15
C LEU A 638 -29.68 7.59 17.78
N ASP A 639 -30.67 8.16 18.48
CA ASP A 639 -31.12 9.54 18.25
C ASP A 639 -30.07 10.58 18.68
N GLN A 640 -29.27 10.29 19.72
CA GLN A 640 -28.17 11.18 20.15
C GLN A 640 -27.03 11.23 19.11
N ARG A 641 -26.67 10.10 18.50
CA ARG A 641 -25.62 10.02 17.47
C ARG A 641 -26.07 10.58 16.12
N ILE A 642 -27.33 10.38 15.74
CA ILE A 642 -27.93 10.98 14.54
C ILE A 642 -28.06 12.50 14.70
N GLY A 643 -28.46 12.98 15.89
CA GLY A 643 -28.51 14.41 16.22
C GLY A 643 -27.15 15.11 16.15
N HIS A 644 -26.08 14.45 16.63
CA HIS A 644 -24.72 14.98 16.55
C HIS A 644 -24.19 14.98 15.09
N PHE A 645 -24.58 13.99 14.28
CA PHE A 645 -24.19 13.92 12.86
C PHE A 645 -24.89 14.99 12.00
N ARG A 646 -26.19 15.23 12.26
CA ARG A 646 -27.00 16.24 11.56
C ARG A 646 -26.50 17.67 11.85
N THR A 647 -26.14 17.96 13.10
CA THR A 647 -25.54 19.26 13.49
C THR A 647 -24.13 19.48 12.96
N MET A 648 -23.32 18.42 12.78
CA MET A 648 -22.03 18.50 12.09
C MET A 648 -22.16 18.77 10.58
N LEU A 649 -23.12 18.13 9.92
CA LEU A 649 -23.40 18.32 8.49
C LEU A 649 -23.89 19.75 8.19
N ASP A 650 -24.85 20.26 8.97
CA ASP A 650 -25.38 21.62 8.79
C ASP A 650 -24.30 22.70 9.00
N SER A 651 -23.36 22.46 9.91
CA SER A 651 -22.27 23.40 10.16
C SER A 651 -21.25 23.45 9.02
N ARG A 652 -20.90 22.31 8.40
CA ARG A 652 -19.95 22.29 7.27
C ARG A 652 -20.56 22.71 5.95
N ILE A 653 -21.81 22.35 5.69
CA ILE A 653 -22.54 22.77 4.48
C ILE A 653 -22.71 24.30 4.48
N ARG A 654 -23.03 24.92 5.63
CA ARG A 654 -23.09 26.38 5.76
C ARG A 654 -21.78 27.07 5.36
N TRP A 655 -20.62 26.55 5.77
CA TRP A 655 -19.32 27.13 5.38
C TRP A 655 -19.01 26.96 3.89
N ILE A 656 -19.41 25.85 3.26
CA ILE A 656 -19.27 25.66 1.82
C ILE A 656 -20.14 26.66 1.06
N VAL A 657 -21.41 26.82 1.46
CA VAL A 657 -22.33 27.79 0.87
C VAL A 657 -21.82 29.23 1.06
N ILE A 658 -21.35 29.59 2.25
CA ILE A 658 -20.72 30.90 2.52
C ILE A 658 -19.48 31.11 1.64
N SER A 659 -18.63 30.08 1.47
CA SER A 659 -17.43 30.18 0.63
C SER A 659 -17.76 30.36 -0.85
N ILE A 660 -18.79 29.67 -1.36
CA ILE A 660 -19.28 29.83 -2.73
C ILE A 660 -19.89 31.22 -2.92
N LEU A 661 -20.67 31.72 -1.96
CA LEU A 661 -21.24 33.06 -2.00
C LEU A 661 -20.17 34.15 -1.95
N LEU A 662 -19.15 34.02 -1.10
CA LEU A 662 -18.01 34.94 -1.04
C LEU A 662 -17.19 34.91 -2.33
N LEU A 663 -16.98 33.73 -2.91
CA LEU A 663 -16.30 33.59 -4.21
C LEU A 663 -17.11 34.24 -5.33
N GLY A 664 -18.43 34.03 -5.36
CA GLY A 664 -19.34 34.69 -6.30
C GLY A 664 -19.35 36.21 -6.12
N LEU A 665 -19.32 36.70 -4.88
CA LEU A 665 -19.25 38.13 -4.57
C LEU A 665 -17.91 38.75 -4.95
N LEU A 666 -16.79 38.03 -4.73
CA LEU A 666 -15.46 38.44 -5.18
C LEU A 666 -15.41 38.53 -6.71
N LEU A 667 -15.84 37.48 -7.40
CA LEU A 667 -15.85 37.42 -8.87
C LEU A 667 -16.78 38.49 -9.46
N GLY A 668 -17.99 38.63 -8.92
CA GLY A 668 -18.96 39.64 -9.35
C GLY A 668 -18.47 41.07 -9.13
N SER A 669 -17.92 41.36 -7.95
CA SER A 669 -17.35 42.68 -7.64
C SER A 669 -16.14 42.99 -8.54
N THR A 670 -15.29 41.99 -8.79
CA THR A 670 -14.13 42.13 -9.69
C THR A 670 -14.57 42.37 -11.15
N LEU A 671 -15.62 41.68 -11.60
CA LEU A 671 -16.20 41.88 -12.94
C LEU A 671 -16.82 43.27 -13.08
N ILE A 672 -17.57 43.75 -12.08
CA ILE A 672 -18.17 45.10 -12.10
C ILE A 672 -17.09 46.18 -12.07
N LEU A 673 -16.01 45.99 -11.29
CA LEU A 673 -14.89 46.94 -11.22
C LEU A 673 -14.04 46.96 -12.51
N SER A 674 -14.08 45.88 -13.29
CA SER A 674 -13.29 45.74 -14.53
C SER A 674 -14.07 46.07 -15.81
N MET A 675 -15.40 46.18 -15.76
CA MET A 675 -16.21 46.60 -16.90
C MET A 675 -16.19 48.13 -17.11
N PRO A 676 -16.05 48.62 -18.37
CA PRO A 676 -16.26 50.03 -18.70
C PRO A 676 -17.75 50.38 -18.63
N ILE A 677 -18.16 51.16 -17.63
CA ILE A 677 -19.57 51.48 -17.31
C ILE A 677 -20.08 52.65 -18.17
N ASP A 678 -19.97 52.54 -19.50
CA ASP A 678 -20.39 53.61 -20.43
C ASP A 678 -21.88 53.55 -20.79
N THR A 679 -22.58 52.47 -20.38
CA THR A 679 -23.99 52.19 -20.70
C THR A 679 -25.00 52.72 -19.68
N ILE A 680 -24.56 53.25 -18.53
CA ILE A 680 -25.44 53.81 -17.48
C ILE A 680 -25.55 55.34 -17.70
N GLN A 681 -26.77 55.87 -17.83
CA GLN A 681 -27.02 57.25 -18.27
C GLN A 681 -26.89 58.34 -17.17
N GLY A 682 -26.52 58.00 -15.93
CA GLY A 682 -26.30 58.96 -14.84
C GLY A 682 -24.93 58.85 -14.16
N ASP A 683 -24.20 59.96 -14.00
CA ASP A 683 -22.90 60.01 -13.32
C ASP A 683 -22.99 59.58 -11.84
N SER A 684 -24.09 59.92 -11.16
CA SER A 684 -24.34 59.51 -9.77
C SER A 684 -24.56 58.00 -9.64
N GLU A 685 -25.23 57.37 -10.60
CA GLU A 685 -25.46 55.93 -10.63
C GLU A 685 -24.18 55.15 -10.92
N ARG A 686 -23.31 55.67 -11.81
CA ARG A 686 -21.98 55.09 -12.08
C ARG A 686 -21.11 55.05 -10.84
N VAL A 687 -21.06 56.16 -10.09
CA VAL A 687 -20.31 56.24 -8.83
C VAL A 687 -20.91 55.29 -7.79
N ALA A 688 -22.23 55.24 -7.66
CA ALA A 688 -22.90 54.35 -6.70
C ALA A 688 -22.63 52.86 -6.96
N VAL A 689 -22.68 52.41 -8.23
CA VAL A 689 -22.39 51.02 -8.61
C VAL A 689 -20.93 50.66 -8.34
N ARG A 690 -20.00 51.58 -8.62
CA ARG A 690 -18.57 51.36 -8.39
C ARG A 690 -18.23 51.27 -6.90
N VAL A 691 -18.77 52.18 -6.10
CA VAL A 691 -18.63 52.16 -4.63
C VAL A 691 -19.23 50.89 -4.03
N ALA A 692 -20.40 50.45 -4.52
CA ALA A 692 -21.01 49.20 -4.07
C ALA A 692 -20.13 47.96 -4.38
N ALA A 693 -19.49 47.93 -5.55
CA ALA A 693 -18.58 46.86 -5.93
C ALA A 693 -17.27 46.87 -5.12
N GLU A 694 -16.71 48.04 -4.81
CA GLU A 694 -15.54 48.15 -3.92
C GLU A 694 -15.86 47.68 -2.49
N ILE A 695 -17.02 48.09 -1.94
CA ILE A 695 -17.49 47.63 -0.63
C ILE A 695 -17.69 46.11 -0.63
N GLY A 696 -18.32 45.57 -1.68
CA GLY A 696 -18.53 44.12 -1.84
C GLY A 696 -17.21 43.33 -1.90
N PHE A 697 -16.21 43.85 -2.61
CA PHE A 697 -14.88 43.24 -2.71
C PHE A 697 -14.14 43.26 -1.36
N VAL A 698 -14.08 44.43 -0.70
CA VAL A 698 -13.39 44.58 0.59
C VAL A 698 -14.02 43.71 1.66
N PHE A 699 -15.35 43.66 1.71
CA PHE A 699 -16.09 42.81 2.64
C PHE A 699 -15.79 41.32 2.39
N ALA A 700 -15.86 40.86 1.15
CA ALA A 700 -15.64 39.46 0.82
C ALA A 700 -14.19 39.01 1.06
N ALA A 701 -13.21 39.87 0.73
CA ALA A 701 -11.79 39.61 0.96
C ALA A 701 -11.45 39.60 2.46
N GLY A 702 -11.92 40.59 3.22
CA GLY A 702 -11.73 40.66 4.67
C GLY A 702 -12.35 39.47 5.40
N PHE A 703 -13.58 39.10 5.04
CA PHE A 703 -14.27 37.97 5.66
C PHE A 703 -13.59 36.62 5.34
N SER A 704 -13.06 36.47 4.13
CA SER A 704 -12.27 35.30 3.73
C SER A 704 -10.98 35.16 4.56
N ILE A 705 -10.28 36.28 4.83
CA ILE A 705 -9.09 36.32 5.68
C ILE A 705 -9.44 35.93 7.12
N VAL A 706 -10.54 36.43 7.67
CA VAL A 706 -10.99 36.08 9.04
C VAL A 706 -11.32 34.60 9.16
N ILE A 707 -12.01 34.00 8.18
CA ILE A 707 -12.27 32.55 8.15
C ILE A 707 -10.95 31.77 8.15
N LEU A 708 -9.97 32.22 7.37
CA LEU A 708 -8.68 31.58 7.24
C LEU A 708 -7.89 31.64 8.56
N LEU A 709 -7.89 32.80 9.22
CA LEU A 709 -7.29 32.97 10.56
C LEU A 709 -7.98 32.10 11.63
N LEU A 710 -9.31 32.00 11.61
CA LEU A 710 -10.06 31.14 12.53
C LEU A 710 -9.78 29.64 12.31
N GLN A 711 -9.54 29.23 11.05
CA GLN A 711 -9.15 27.85 10.74
C GLN A 711 -7.74 27.53 11.23
N VAL A 712 -6.79 28.46 11.03
CA VAL A 712 -5.41 28.34 11.54
C VAL A 712 -5.42 28.27 13.07
N TRP A 713 -6.17 29.16 13.74
CA TRP A 713 -6.26 29.19 15.20
C TRP A 713 -6.90 27.93 15.81
N ARG A 714 -7.91 27.34 15.15
CA ARG A 714 -8.54 26.08 15.62
C ARG A 714 -7.65 24.85 15.42
N PHE A 715 -6.68 24.91 14.51
CA PHE A 715 -5.74 23.82 14.25
C PHE A 715 -4.65 23.76 15.32
N ASP A 716 -4.15 24.92 15.76
CA ASP A 716 -3.10 25.04 16.78
C ASP A 716 -3.51 24.57 18.18
N ARG A 717 -4.82 24.44 18.44
CA ARG A 717 -5.37 23.88 19.68
C ARG A 717 -5.70 22.38 19.62
N ARG A 718 -5.55 21.73 18.47
CA ARG A 718 -5.88 20.30 18.27
C ARG A 718 -4.69 19.45 17.81
N ALA A 719 -3.56 20.07 17.50
CA ALA A 719 -2.24 19.45 17.50
C ALA A 719 -1.68 19.44 18.94
#